data_AF-A0A8T1WAU4-F1
#
_entry.id   AF-A0A8T1WAU4-F1
#
_cell.length_a   1.000
_cell.length_b   1.000
_cell.length_c   1.000
_cell.angle_alpha   90.00
_cell.angle_beta   90.00
_cell.angle_gamma   90.00
#
_symmetry.space_group_name_H-M   'P 1'
#
loop_
_entity.id
_entity.type
_entity.pdbx_description
1 polymer ?
#
loop_
_entity_poly.entity_id
_entity_poly.type
_entity_poly.pdbx_seq_one_letter_code
_entity_poly.pdbx_strand_id
1 'polypeptide(L)'
;MVRCSLAVPIALNRLRMLSGSSASRNVAALAAAGALGLLGGGLSSRAELSTARADAGTDAPKVAKGDKGEWYPNTTTKHWHFYKGKMNPGAAKSMKLFKVADTPIADEIAGYLGVELNDMEVKNYNDGETSIVVKENVRGKRVYIVSSTTTVDRLMELLLTISAMRRASAKSITAVIPFYGYARMDLMHKGREPIAAADIARMLETMGVDHVVSVDLHSAQIEGFFKPQIPVDNLQAFPVGAVYFSEQNLGNPIVVAPHSAAVNRAVMFRDTLSRTVDEFVPLAFVIRKHQLDEDQPGELVGDVEGKDCIVVDTLVDTGSTLVKTAKVLKANGAKTVSAFAVHARYSAHAMQTLQNCKELDKLVTTNTIPVHLNSDEVSPKIVTLSVAPFIAEVISCIHTKSSIIQVSKTNFDQSTTHYIRFLSQEPPFHSTRPKARSTLDDVAMMAEDKKPQEELEFISVEAEARTTSAAASAEKATGAKASASPKASDKEALLTSMRMAVTGAKHPVAAFFHLLFKGLALLLYLFGSIFISNFVFIFVVCILLLAFDFWAVKNVTGRLLVGLRWWNKINEDGTSEWVFESHEDMTEIDPLDSRVFWTGLYGAPALWVMLLIIAVLKFNVEWALIVVVAVALSGANIIGYTRCKKDAKQKMQSLMSQGALGAFSTSAGSSIMSTIGGLALGGGLGGALGGSAPKKPTQSEVIV
;
A
#
# COMPACT_ATOMS: atom_id res chain seq x y z
N MET A 1 36.12 26.31 -3.93
CA MET A 1 36.45 26.50 -2.50
C MET A 1 36.13 25.21 -1.77
N VAL A 2 37.19 24.52 -1.37
CA VAL A 2 37.20 23.25 -0.64
C VAL A 2 37.38 23.58 0.84
N ARG A 3 36.68 22.88 1.75
CA ARG A 3 37.28 22.44 3.00
C ARG A 3 36.47 21.30 3.65
N CYS A 4 37.03 20.10 3.47
CA CYS A 4 36.91 18.97 4.38
C CYS A 4 37.45 19.34 5.77
N SER A 5 36.93 18.68 6.81
CA SER A 5 37.73 18.25 7.96
C SER A 5 37.11 16.98 8.57
N LEU A 6 37.83 15.87 8.45
CA LEU A 6 37.74 14.69 9.30
C LEU A 6 38.20 15.03 10.72
N ALA A 7 37.64 14.38 11.74
CA ALA A 7 38.41 13.90 12.89
C ALA A 7 37.65 12.79 13.66
N VAL A 8 38.28 11.62 13.73
CA VAL A 8 38.05 10.55 14.74
C VAL A 8 38.90 10.91 15.98
N PRO A 9 38.55 10.45 17.20
CA PRO A 9 39.45 9.47 17.82
C PRO A 9 38.74 8.38 18.66
N ILE A 10 39.33 7.19 18.59
CA ILE A 10 39.30 6.10 19.58
C ILE A 10 40.56 6.27 20.45
N ALA A 11 40.47 6.17 21.79
CA ALA A 11 41.32 5.34 22.65
C ALA A 11 41.22 5.68 24.16
N LEU A 12 41.39 4.62 24.96
CA LEU A 12 41.34 4.49 26.41
C LEU A 12 42.28 5.42 27.20
N ASN A 13 41.92 5.71 28.46
CA ASN A 13 42.79 5.32 29.58
C ASN A 13 42.06 5.22 30.95
N ARG A 14 42.38 4.16 31.70
CA ARG A 14 42.14 3.98 33.15
C ARG A 14 43.25 4.70 33.92
N LEU A 15 42.94 5.35 35.04
CA LEU A 15 43.69 5.17 36.31
C LEU A 15 42.99 5.80 37.52
N ARG A 16 43.28 5.16 38.65
CA ARG A 16 42.74 5.21 40.02
C ARG A 16 43.61 6.14 40.88
N MET A 17 43.04 6.77 41.92
CA MET A 17 43.55 7.01 43.30
C MET A 17 42.87 8.28 43.87
N LEU A 18 42.03 8.22 44.91
CA LEU A 18 42.20 7.96 46.35
C LEU A 18 42.53 9.21 47.21
N SER A 19 41.61 9.49 48.15
CA SER A 19 41.75 10.03 49.52
C SER A 19 40.69 11.13 49.80
N GLY A 20 40.00 11.19 50.94
CA GLY A 20 39.96 10.34 52.13
C GLY A 20 39.01 10.90 53.21
N SER A 21 38.61 10.01 54.14
CA SER A 21 38.17 10.26 55.54
C SER A 21 36.82 10.97 55.79
N SER A 22 36.00 10.72 56.81
CA SER A 22 35.92 9.71 57.89
C SER A 22 34.51 9.74 58.53
N ALA A 23 34.06 8.59 59.04
CA ALA A 23 33.28 8.30 60.27
C ALA A 23 32.76 9.47 61.16
N SER A 24 31.74 9.38 62.03
CA SER A 24 30.64 8.45 62.44
C SER A 24 30.01 9.05 63.73
N ARG A 25 28.78 8.63 64.12
CA ARG A 25 28.14 8.68 65.48
C ARG A 25 27.54 10.05 65.92
N ASN A 26 26.44 10.21 66.67
CA ASN A 26 25.59 9.43 67.61
C ASN A 26 24.21 10.19 67.80
N VAL A 27 23.03 9.54 67.88
CA VAL A 27 22.20 9.13 69.07
C VAL A 27 21.24 10.18 69.70
N ALA A 28 19.92 9.86 69.60
CA ALA A 28 18.75 9.93 70.52
C ALA A 28 18.19 11.21 71.20
N ALA A 29 16.84 11.36 71.17
CA ALA A 29 15.84 11.40 72.29
C ALA A 29 14.48 11.99 71.81
N LEU A 30 13.34 11.27 71.87
CA LEU A 30 12.22 11.27 72.88
C LEU A 30 11.51 12.65 73.08
N ALA A 31 10.21 12.83 73.35
CA ALA A 31 8.92 12.12 73.32
C ALA A 31 7.83 13.07 73.90
N ALA A 32 6.55 12.94 73.50
CA ALA A 32 5.27 13.22 74.23
C ALA A 32 4.10 13.20 73.21
N ALA A 33 2.99 12.44 73.25
CA ALA A 33 2.06 11.89 74.25
C ALA A 33 0.75 12.69 74.42
N GLY A 34 -0.41 12.00 74.26
CA GLY A 34 -1.78 12.41 74.69
C GLY A 34 -2.83 12.36 73.55
N ALA A 35 -3.63 11.30 73.37
CA ALA A 35 -4.94 10.99 74.02
C ALA A 35 -6.12 11.83 73.43
N LEU A 36 -7.37 11.39 73.20
CA LEU A 36 -8.18 10.20 73.45
C LEU A 36 -9.53 10.37 72.68
N GLY A 37 -10.25 9.27 72.40
CA GLY A 37 -11.73 9.25 72.23
C GLY A 37 -12.19 8.68 70.88
N LEU A 38 -12.73 7.45 70.74
CA LEU A 38 -13.85 6.72 71.36
C LEU A 38 -15.07 6.63 70.41
N LEU A 39 -15.71 5.45 70.46
CA LEU A 39 -16.98 4.99 69.86
C LEU A 39 -16.84 4.37 68.46
N GLY A 40 -17.20 3.11 68.21
CA GLY A 40 -17.84 2.09 69.04
C GLY A 40 -18.55 1.06 68.15
N GLY A 41 -18.45 -0.22 68.51
CA GLY A 41 -19.32 -1.33 68.09
C GLY A 41 -18.94 -2.00 66.76
N GLY A 42 -18.73 -3.30 66.63
CA GLY A 42 -18.95 -4.42 67.56
C GLY A 42 -19.71 -5.55 66.86
N LEU A 43 -19.07 -6.74 66.79
CA LEU A 43 -19.65 -8.09 66.61
C LEU A 43 -20.33 -8.38 65.25
N SER A 44 -20.37 -9.58 64.66
CA SER A 44 -20.20 -10.97 65.09
C SER A 44 -19.99 -11.80 63.80
N SER A 45 -18.91 -12.56 63.65
CA SER A 45 -18.80 -14.02 63.77
C SER A 45 -19.56 -14.90 62.74
N ARG A 46 -18.74 -15.76 62.09
CA ARG A 46 -18.92 -17.18 61.73
C ARG A 46 -19.95 -17.61 60.66
N ALA A 47 -19.36 -18.03 59.53
CA ALA A 47 -19.52 -19.30 58.81
C ALA A 47 -20.92 -19.77 58.38
N GLU A 48 -21.14 -19.82 57.06
CA GLU A 48 -21.78 -20.96 56.41
C GLU A 48 -21.04 -21.31 55.11
N LEU A 49 -20.56 -22.55 55.06
CA LEU A 49 -20.07 -23.21 53.86
C LEU A 49 -21.29 -23.92 53.24
N SER A 50 -21.82 -23.40 52.13
CA SER A 50 -22.80 -24.15 51.33
C SER A 50 -22.22 -24.41 49.94
N THR A 51 -22.25 -25.68 49.57
CA THR A 51 -21.87 -26.22 48.27
C THR A 51 -22.93 -25.85 47.24
N ALA A 52 -22.56 -25.09 46.21
CA ALA A 52 -23.31 -25.02 44.95
C ALA A 52 -22.33 -25.06 43.77
N ARG A 53 -22.65 -25.96 42.84
CA ARG A 53 -21.92 -26.30 41.62
C ARG A 53 -22.58 -25.56 40.45
N ALA A 54 -21.76 -25.14 39.46
CA ALA A 54 -22.12 -24.54 38.16
C ALA A 54 -22.58 -23.06 38.28
N ASP A 55 -22.11 -22.08 37.49
CA ASP A 55 -21.68 -22.07 36.10
C ASP A 55 -20.43 -21.20 35.87
N ALA A 56 -19.61 -21.58 34.88
CA ALA A 56 -18.47 -20.80 34.41
C ALA A 56 -18.95 -19.59 33.58
N GLY A 57 -19.40 -18.53 34.28
CA GLY A 57 -19.65 -17.21 33.71
C GLY A 57 -18.34 -16.52 33.36
N THR A 58 -18.12 -16.25 32.08
CA THR A 58 -17.00 -15.47 31.58
C THR A 58 -17.29 -13.99 31.74
N ASP A 59 -17.09 -13.45 32.94
CA ASP A 59 -17.15 -12.02 33.19
C ASP A 59 -15.81 -11.37 32.79
N ALA A 60 -15.85 -10.47 31.81
CA ALA A 60 -14.73 -9.58 31.51
C ALA A 60 -14.39 -8.73 32.76
N PRO A 61 -13.11 -8.45 33.03
CA PRO A 61 -12.72 -7.73 34.24
C PRO A 61 -13.30 -6.31 34.23
N LYS A 62 -14.00 -5.96 35.32
CA LYS A 62 -14.51 -4.61 35.57
C LYS A 62 -13.33 -3.64 35.71
N VAL A 63 -13.22 -2.68 34.79
CA VAL A 63 -12.21 -1.62 34.78
C VAL A 63 -12.35 -0.76 36.05
N ALA A 64 -11.24 -0.48 36.73
CA ALA A 64 -11.19 0.30 37.96
C ALA A 64 -11.56 1.77 37.70
N LYS A 65 -12.44 2.33 38.55
CA LYS A 65 -12.88 3.73 38.50
C LYS A 65 -11.71 4.67 38.86
N GLY A 66 -11.36 5.57 37.95
CA GLY A 66 -10.55 6.76 38.24
C GLY A 66 -11.45 7.94 38.62
N ASP A 67 -11.05 8.73 39.61
CA ASP A 67 -11.81 9.88 40.12
C ASP A 67 -11.84 11.06 39.12
N LYS A 68 -13.04 11.63 38.97
CA LYS A 68 -13.45 12.84 38.20
C LYS A 68 -13.54 12.68 36.67
N GLY A 69 -14.75 12.31 36.23
CA GLY A 69 -15.18 12.16 34.84
C GLY A 69 -15.45 10.68 34.52
N GLU A 70 -16.69 10.30 34.24
CA GLU A 70 -16.99 8.91 33.86
C GLU A 70 -16.59 8.68 32.39
N TRP A 71 -15.85 7.60 32.14
CA TRP A 71 -15.54 7.17 30.78
C TRP A 71 -16.78 6.65 30.08
N TYR A 72 -16.85 6.83 28.77
CA TYR A 72 -17.86 6.12 27.97
C TYR A 72 -17.70 4.60 28.21
N PRO A 73 -18.76 3.86 28.58
CA PRO A 73 -18.63 2.43 28.87
C PRO A 73 -18.20 1.67 27.61
N ASN A 74 -17.08 0.97 27.70
CA ASN A 74 -16.58 0.12 26.62
C ASN A 74 -17.41 -1.16 26.55
N THR A 75 -17.92 -1.47 25.37
CA THR A 75 -18.67 -2.70 25.09
C THR A 75 -17.75 -3.69 24.36
N THR A 76 -17.89 -4.97 24.70
CA THR A 76 -17.35 -6.08 23.90
C THR A 76 -18.52 -6.75 23.19
N THR A 77 -18.34 -7.14 21.92
CA THR A 77 -19.41 -7.85 21.19
C THR A 77 -19.43 -9.33 21.62
N LYS A 78 -20.55 -10.03 21.37
CA LYS A 78 -20.69 -11.44 21.78
C LYS A 78 -19.73 -12.37 21.04
N HIS A 79 -19.33 -12.02 19.83
CA HIS A 79 -18.43 -12.81 18.99
C HIS A 79 -17.02 -12.19 18.86
N TRP A 80 -16.78 -11.00 19.41
CA TRP A 80 -15.47 -10.38 19.48
C TRP A 80 -14.66 -10.91 20.68
N HIS A 81 -14.23 -12.17 20.59
CA HIS A 81 -13.36 -12.81 21.57
C HIS A 81 -11.98 -13.08 20.97
N PHE A 82 -11.08 -12.09 21.02
CA PHE A 82 -9.66 -12.33 20.77
C PHE A 82 -9.01 -12.73 22.10
N TYR A 83 -8.34 -13.87 22.08
CA TYR A 83 -7.38 -14.34 23.10
C TYR A 83 -7.88 -14.37 24.56
N LYS A 84 -8.30 -15.55 25.03
CA LYS A 84 -8.43 -15.86 26.48
C LYS A 84 -7.14 -16.39 27.09
N GLY A 85 -6.09 -16.55 26.29
CA GLY A 85 -4.79 -16.97 26.80
C GLY A 85 -4.24 -15.86 27.67
N LYS A 86 -3.73 -16.15 28.86
CA LYS A 86 -2.78 -15.23 29.47
C LYS A 86 -1.46 -15.40 28.72
N MET A 87 -0.70 -14.32 28.56
CA MET A 87 0.65 -14.44 28.02
C MET A 87 1.43 -15.47 28.86
N ASN A 88 2.27 -16.29 28.21
CA ASN A 88 3.10 -17.24 28.94
C ASN A 88 3.86 -16.49 30.05
N PRO A 89 3.77 -16.92 31.33
CA PRO A 89 4.39 -16.22 32.46
C PRO A 89 5.88 -15.92 32.28
N GLY A 90 6.62 -16.79 31.59
CA GLY A 90 8.03 -16.58 31.29
C GLY A 90 8.28 -15.41 30.32
N ALA A 91 7.41 -15.24 29.33
CA ALA A 91 7.48 -14.13 28.38
C ALA A 91 7.06 -12.81 29.06
N ALA A 92 5.98 -12.85 29.84
CA ALA A 92 5.46 -11.72 30.61
C ALA A 92 6.53 -11.10 31.54
N LYS A 93 7.36 -11.91 32.21
CA LYS A 93 8.40 -11.44 33.15
C LYS A 93 9.48 -10.55 32.51
N SER A 94 9.66 -10.60 31.19
CA SER A 94 10.68 -9.82 30.48
C SER A 94 10.13 -8.57 29.78
N MET A 95 8.81 -8.43 29.76
CA MET A 95 8.08 -7.28 29.25
C MET A 95 7.99 -6.18 30.31
N LYS A 96 8.03 -4.93 29.87
CA LYS A 96 7.63 -3.77 30.67
C LYS A 96 6.58 -2.98 29.89
N LEU A 97 5.41 -2.76 30.49
CA LEU A 97 4.29 -2.08 29.87
C LEU A 97 3.99 -0.81 30.65
N PHE A 98 4.03 0.34 29.99
CA PHE A 98 3.79 1.63 30.58
C PHE A 98 2.59 2.31 29.93
N LYS A 99 1.80 2.97 30.76
CA LYS A 99 0.75 3.91 30.34
C LYS A 99 1.33 5.31 30.42
N VAL A 100 1.22 6.07 29.34
CA VAL A 100 1.45 7.52 29.37
C VAL A 100 0.09 8.19 29.38
N ALA A 101 0.00 9.33 30.05
CA ALA A 101 -1.23 10.13 30.07
C ALA A 101 -2.42 9.41 30.69
N ASP A 102 -3.60 9.99 30.47
CA ASP A 102 -4.86 9.35 30.72
C ASP A 102 -5.29 8.49 29.52
N THR A 103 -4.72 7.28 29.45
CA THR A 103 -4.97 6.31 28.36
C THR A 103 -5.57 5.01 28.92
N PRO A 104 -6.89 4.95 29.23
CA PRO A 104 -7.52 3.82 29.94
C PRO A 104 -7.40 2.48 29.23
N ILE A 105 -7.32 2.51 27.89
CA ILE A 105 -7.15 1.30 27.09
C ILE A 105 -5.87 0.52 27.47
N ALA A 106 -4.86 1.18 28.04
CA ALA A 106 -3.66 0.52 28.52
C ALA A 106 -3.93 -0.42 29.71
N ASP A 107 -4.87 -0.07 30.58
CA ASP A 107 -5.30 -0.93 31.71
C ASP A 107 -6.03 -2.18 31.18
N GLU A 108 -6.88 -2.03 30.16
CA GLU A 108 -7.53 -3.16 29.48
C GLU A 108 -6.51 -4.08 28.80
N ILE A 109 -5.56 -3.50 28.04
CA ILE A 109 -4.47 -4.25 27.37
C ILE A 109 -3.66 -5.05 28.40
N ALA A 110 -3.31 -4.44 29.54
CA ALA A 110 -2.60 -5.11 30.62
C ALA A 110 -3.39 -6.31 31.17
N GLY A 111 -4.71 -6.15 31.34
CA GLY A 111 -5.63 -7.22 31.74
C GLY A 111 -5.64 -8.40 30.77
N TYR A 112 -5.71 -8.15 29.45
CA TYR A 112 -5.65 -9.20 28.43
C TYR A 112 -4.29 -9.91 28.37
N LEU A 113 -3.20 -9.16 28.52
CA LEU A 113 -1.85 -9.72 28.56
C LEU A 113 -1.57 -10.51 29.86
N GLY A 114 -2.32 -10.24 30.93
CA GLY A 114 -2.08 -10.80 32.26
C GLY A 114 -0.83 -10.21 32.93
N VAL A 115 -0.54 -8.93 32.67
CA VAL A 115 0.59 -8.19 33.24
C VAL A 115 0.10 -6.96 34.00
N GLU A 116 0.92 -6.42 34.89
CA GLU A 116 0.64 -5.14 35.56
C GLU A 116 1.33 -4.00 34.81
N LEU A 117 0.70 -2.83 34.83
CA LEU A 117 1.35 -1.60 34.35
C LEU A 117 2.50 -1.23 35.27
N ASN A 118 3.63 -0.87 34.67
CA ASN A 118 4.83 -0.46 35.37
C ASN A 118 4.74 1.01 35.80
N ASP A 119 5.28 1.29 37.00
CA ASP A 119 5.18 2.61 37.61
C ASP A 119 6.05 3.65 36.88
N MET A 120 5.42 4.76 36.54
CA MET A 120 6.02 5.93 35.94
C MET A 120 5.26 7.16 36.41
N GLU A 121 6.00 8.21 36.71
CA GLU A 121 5.44 9.48 37.12
C GLU A 121 5.46 10.45 35.94
N VAL A 122 4.27 10.97 35.62
CA VAL A 122 4.06 12.04 34.64
C VAL A 122 3.51 13.23 35.40
N LYS A 123 4.22 14.35 35.38
CA LYS A 123 3.83 15.59 36.06
C LYS A 123 4.01 16.78 35.13
N ASN A 124 3.24 17.83 35.36
CA ASN A 124 3.47 19.12 34.73
C ASN A 124 3.98 20.09 35.79
N TYR A 125 5.06 20.81 35.48
CA TYR A 125 5.49 21.95 36.27
C TYR A 125 4.48 23.10 36.16
N ASN A 126 4.57 24.08 37.04
CA ASN A 126 3.62 25.19 37.10
C ASN A 126 3.61 26.06 35.82
N ASP A 127 4.67 26.02 35.04
CA ASP A 127 4.81 26.68 33.74
C ASP A 127 4.30 25.85 32.55
N GLY A 128 3.83 24.62 32.81
CA GLY A 128 3.31 23.70 31.80
C GLY A 128 4.33 22.70 31.25
N GLU A 129 5.60 22.77 31.64
CA GLU A 129 6.60 21.81 31.16
C GLU A 129 6.33 20.39 31.70
N THR A 130 6.45 19.40 30.83
CA THR A 130 6.26 17.98 31.17
C THR A 130 7.51 17.38 31.83
N SER A 131 7.32 16.70 32.95
CA SER A 131 8.34 15.93 33.67
C SER A 131 7.98 14.45 33.66
N ILE A 132 8.94 13.61 33.26
CA ILE A 132 8.79 12.15 33.19
C ILE A 132 9.85 11.49 34.08
N VAL A 133 9.41 10.66 35.02
CA VAL A 133 10.29 9.85 35.87
C VAL A 133 9.87 8.39 35.84
N VAL A 134 10.71 7.54 35.24
CA VAL A 134 10.51 6.08 35.21
C VAL A 134 10.98 5.50 36.53
N LYS A 135 10.07 4.89 37.31
CA LYS A 135 10.37 4.32 38.64
C LYS A 135 10.88 2.88 38.58
N GLU A 136 10.81 2.28 37.40
CA GLU A 136 11.09 0.87 37.16
C GLU A 136 12.42 0.65 36.44
N ASN A 137 13.12 -0.44 36.77
CA ASN A 137 14.34 -0.82 36.03
C ASN A 137 13.99 -1.40 34.66
N VAL A 138 14.27 -0.62 33.61
CA VAL A 138 14.05 -0.99 32.20
C VAL A 138 15.31 -1.44 31.47
N ARG A 139 16.47 -1.46 32.13
CA ARG A 139 17.76 -1.80 31.50
C ARG A 139 17.72 -3.20 30.88
N GLY A 140 18.01 -3.29 29.59
CA GLY A 140 18.01 -4.55 28.84
C GLY A 140 16.63 -5.19 28.66
N LYS A 141 15.53 -4.49 29.02
CA LYS A 141 14.16 -4.98 28.89
C LYS A 141 13.49 -4.50 27.60
N ARG A 142 12.46 -5.22 27.17
CA ARG A 142 11.58 -4.81 26.06
C ARG A 142 10.45 -3.97 26.64
N VAL A 143 10.36 -2.72 26.23
CA VAL A 143 9.44 -1.73 26.77
C VAL A 143 8.35 -1.43 25.75
N TYR A 144 7.11 -1.39 26.22
CA TYR A 144 5.92 -1.02 25.45
C TYR A 144 5.30 0.20 26.12
N ILE A 145 5.09 1.27 25.35
CA ILE A 145 4.57 2.53 25.83
C ILE A 145 3.22 2.76 25.14
N VAL A 146 2.12 2.72 25.89
CA VAL A 146 0.77 2.94 25.35
C VAL A 146 0.40 4.40 25.53
N SER A 147 0.16 5.11 24.42
CA SER A 147 -0.22 6.53 24.43
C SER A 147 -0.89 6.94 23.12
N SER A 148 -2.10 7.48 23.21
CA SER A 148 -2.74 8.14 22.07
C SER A 148 -2.30 9.60 21.98
N THR A 149 -1.84 10.06 20.81
CA THR A 149 -1.31 11.43 20.61
C THR A 149 -2.44 12.43 20.32
N THR A 150 -3.38 12.51 21.26
CA THR A 150 -4.60 13.31 21.16
C THR A 150 -4.36 14.83 21.26
N THR A 151 -3.28 15.25 21.95
CA THR A 151 -2.87 16.65 22.08
C THR A 151 -1.36 16.78 21.91
N VAL A 152 -0.88 18.02 21.78
CA VAL A 152 0.57 18.33 21.76
C VAL A 152 1.23 17.88 23.04
N ASP A 153 0.60 18.11 24.20
CA ASP A 153 1.14 17.67 25.49
C ASP A 153 1.27 16.15 25.55
N ARG A 154 0.28 15.40 25.04
CA ARG A 154 0.36 13.93 25.00
C ARG A 154 1.47 13.43 24.07
N LEU A 155 1.68 14.12 22.95
CA LEU A 155 2.82 13.85 22.07
C LEU A 155 4.15 14.12 22.80
N MET A 156 4.28 15.24 23.51
CA MET A 156 5.49 15.58 24.26
C MET A 156 5.76 14.59 25.40
N GLU A 157 4.74 14.18 26.15
CA GLU A 157 4.82 13.13 27.16
C GLU A 157 5.35 11.81 26.58
N LEU A 158 4.82 11.39 25.42
CA LEU A 158 5.29 10.18 24.72
C LEU A 158 6.76 10.32 24.30
N LEU A 159 7.13 11.44 23.66
CA LEU A 159 8.50 11.69 23.19
C LEU A 159 9.51 11.68 24.35
N LEU A 160 9.19 12.36 25.45
CA LEU A 160 10.04 12.40 26.64
C LEU A 160 10.10 11.03 27.33
N THR A 161 9.01 10.26 27.33
CA THR A 161 9.00 8.89 27.84
C THR A 161 9.93 7.99 27.02
N ILE A 162 9.85 8.03 25.69
CA ILE A 162 10.76 7.26 24.80
C ILE A 162 12.22 7.64 25.10
N SER A 163 12.52 8.95 25.19
CA SER A 163 13.86 9.45 25.50
C SER A 163 14.37 8.96 26.87
N ALA A 164 13.53 9.00 27.90
CA ALA A 164 13.86 8.51 29.24
C ALA A 164 14.17 7.00 29.24
N MET A 165 13.34 6.19 28.58
CA MET A 165 13.54 4.74 28.45
C MET A 165 14.82 4.41 27.68
N ARG A 166 15.12 5.16 26.62
CA ARG A 166 16.34 4.99 25.82
C ARG A 166 17.59 5.28 26.66
N ARG A 167 17.61 6.38 27.41
CA ARG A 167 18.71 6.76 28.32
C ARG A 167 18.86 5.78 29.48
N ALA A 168 17.75 5.20 29.94
CA ALA A 168 17.74 4.11 30.92
C ALA A 168 18.21 2.75 30.34
N SER A 169 18.70 2.72 29.08
CA SER A 169 19.26 1.55 28.41
C SER A 169 18.25 0.42 28.20
N ALA A 170 17.00 0.75 27.86
CA ALA A 170 16.03 -0.22 27.37
C ALA A 170 16.59 -0.97 26.13
N LYS A 171 16.30 -2.28 26.04
CA LYS A 171 16.74 -3.12 24.91
C LYS A 171 15.99 -2.78 23.64
N SER A 172 14.69 -2.58 23.76
CA SER A 172 13.83 -2.11 22.66
C SER A 172 12.65 -1.32 23.20
N ILE A 173 12.19 -0.33 22.44
CA ILE A 173 11.09 0.57 22.78
C ILE A 173 10.04 0.49 21.67
N THR A 174 8.87 -0.05 22.00
CA THR A 174 7.70 -0.09 21.11
C THR A 174 6.70 0.98 21.56
N ALA A 175 6.41 1.94 20.69
CA ALA A 175 5.35 2.91 20.91
C ALA A 175 4.03 2.34 20.38
N VAL A 176 3.08 2.10 21.27
CA VAL A 176 1.72 1.65 20.95
C VAL A 176 0.84 2.90 20.97
N ILE A 177 0.42 3.35 19.79
CA ILE A 177 -0.26 4.62 19.53
C ILE A 177 -1.65 4.34 18.95
N PRO A 178 -2.67 4.04 19.79
CA PRO A 178 -4.01 3.70 19.31
C PRO A 178 -4.64 4.78 18.45
N PHE A 179 -4.34 6.06 18.70
CA PHE A 179 -4.68 7.16 17.83
C PHE A 179 -3.46 8.00 17.49
N TYR A 180 -3.11 8.05 16.20
CA TYR A 180 -2.00 8.85 15.69
C TYR A 180 -2.48 10.26 15.30
N GLY A 181 -2.25 11.23 16.19
CA GLY A 181 -2.49 12.64 15.93
C GLY A 181 -1.72 13.16 14.71
N TYR A 182 -2.20 14.26 14.11
CA TYR A 182 -1.66 14.84 12.87
C TYR A 182 -1.76 13.97 11.61
N ALA A 183 -2.34 12.76 11.68
CA ALA A 183 -2.48 11.86 10.53
C ALA A 183 -3.26 12.44 9.33
N ARG A 184 -4.12 13.46 9.54
CA ARG A 184 -4.83 14.16 8.46
C ARG A 184 -3.94 15.10 7.62
N MET A 185 -2.70 15.34 8.06
CA MET A 185 -1.71 16.19 7.40
C MET A 185 -0.58 15.32 6.86
N ASP A 186 -0.95 14.34 6.03
CA ASP A 186 -0.06 13.34 5.42
C ASP A 186 0.45 13.75 4.03
N LEU A 187 -0.14 14.78 3.42
CA LEU A 187 0.33 15.35 2.16
C LEU A 187 0.10 16.87 2.12
N MET A 188 0.82 17.57 1.25
CA MET A 188 0.60 18.99 1.00
C MET A 188 -0.62 19.15 0.09
N HIS A 189 -1.74 19.66 0.61
CA HIS A 189 -2.93 19.95 -0.19
C HIS A 189 -2.79 21.29 -0.90
N LYS A 190 -2.13 22.26 -0.25
CA LYS A 190 -1.75 23.55 -0.82
C LYS A 190 -0.23 23.72 -0.71
N GLY A 191 0.32 24.60 -1.53
CA GLY A 191 1.74 24.96 -1.41
C GLY A 191 2.03 25.60 -0.04
N ARG A 192 3.21 25.30 0.54
CA ARG A 192 3.74 25.85 1.81
C ARG A 192 3.03 25.34 3.08
N GLU A 193 2.55 24.11 3.08
CA GLU A 193 2.02 23.42 4.26
C GLU A 193 3.03 22.38 4.78
N PRO A 194 3.06 22.08 6.10
CA PRO A 194 3.87 20.98 6.61
C PRO A 194 3.23 19.62 6.29
N ILE A 195 4.06 18.58 6.22
CA ILE A 195 3.59 17.19 6.23
C ILE A 195 3.71 16.69 7.67
N ALA A 196 2.84 17.20 8.55
CA ALA A 196 3.00 17.05 9.99
C ALA A 196 3.03 15.57 10.41
N ALA A 197 2.30 14.67 9.75
CA ALA A 197 2.37 13.24 10.05
C ALA A 197 3.78 12.66 9.87
N ALA A 198 4.52 13.12 8.85
CA ALA A 198 5.92 12.73 8.62
C ALA A 198 6.88 13.39 9.62
N ASP A 199 6.59 14.62 10.04
CA ASP A 199 7.37 15.29 11.08
C ASP A 199 7.22 14.61 12.44
N ILE A 200 6.00 14.17 12.81
CA ILE A 200 5.77 13.35 14.00
C ILE A 200 6.55 12.03 13.94
N ALA A 201 6.55 11.36 12.78
CA ALA A 201 7.32 10.14 12.60
C ALA A 201 8.80 10.39 12.89
N ARG A 202 9.40 11.43 12.26
CA ARG A 202 10.80 11.82 12.49
C ARG A 202 11.10 12.15 13.95
N MET A 203 10.18 12.79 14.67
CA MET A 203 10.36 13.07 16.10
C MET A 203 10.43 11.77 16.92
N LEU A 204 9.51 10.82 16.69
CA LEU A 204 9.51 9.51 17.36
C LEU A 204 10.80 8.73 17.08
N GLU A 205 11.25 8.72 15.83
CA GLU A 205 12.53 8.10 15.45
C GLU A 205 13.72 8.74 16.16
N THR A 206 13.74 10.07 16.21
CA THR A 206 14.85 10.83 16.80
C THR A 206 14.93 10.59 18.31
N MET A 207 13.80 10.42 18.99
CA MET A 207 13.76 10.04 20.40
C MET A 207 14.22 8.59 20.64
N GLY A 208 14.26 7.77 19.58
CA GLY A 208 14.78 6.42 19.60
C GLY A 208 13.70 5.36 19.80
N VAL A 209 12.54 5.48 19.16
CA VAL A 209 11.59 4.37 19.03
C VAL A 209 12.19 3.26 18.14
N ASP A 210 11.93 1.99 18.47
CA ASP A 210 12.37 0.84 17.64
C ASP A 210 11.23 0.21 16.84
N HIS A 211 9.98 0.44 17.24
CA HIS A 211 8.79 -0.15 16.62
C HIS A 211 7.57 0.72 16.95
N VAL A 212 6.69 0.98 15.99
CA VAL A 212 5.39 1.62 16.21
C VAL A 212 4.24 0.65 15.95
N VAL A 213 3.26 0.60 16.84
CA VAL A 213 1.96 -0.05 16.61
C VAL A 213 0.90 1.04 16.60
N SER A 214 0.06 1.12 15.57
CA SER A 214 -1.04 2.07 15.51
C SER A 214 -2.35 1.39 15.13
N VAL A 215 -3.48 2.09 15.24
CA VAL A 215 -4.79 1.59 14.80
C VAL A 215 -5.34 2.57 13.77
N ASP A 216 -5.75 2.06 12.62
CA ASP A 216 -6.35 2.76 11.48
C ASP A 216 -5.75 4.15 11.19
N LEU A 217 -4.47 4.16 10.81
CA LEU A 217 -3.87 5.38 10.26
C LEU A 217 -4.77 5.98 9.17
N HIS A 218 -4.90 7.32 9.17
CA HIS A 218 -5.73 8.04 8.21
C HIS A 218 -5.43 7.66 6.76
N SER A 219 -4.15 7.39 6.50
CA SER A 219 -3.55 7.06 5.22
C SER A 219 -2.49 5.98 5.45
N ALA A 220 -2.54 4.89 4.67
CA ALA A 220 -1.61 3.76 4.80
C ALA A 220 -0.15 4.18 4.48
N GLN A 221 0.01 5.25 3.70
CA GLN A 221 1.30 5.83 3.31
C GLN A 221 2.10 6.34 4.51
N ILE A 222 1.44 6.64 5.64
CA ILE A 222 2.11 7.08 6.88
C ILE A 222 3.08 6.00 7.40
N GLU A 223 2.81 4.72 7.15
CA GLU A 223 3.75 3.63 7.47
C GLU A 223 5.11 3.84 6.79
N GLY A 224 5.11 4.38 5.57
CA GLY A 224 6.31 4.71 4.80
C GLY A 224 7.03 5.99 5.24
N PHE A 225 6.50 6.74 6.22
CA PHE A 225 7.20 7.89 6.80
C PHE A 225 8.27 7.48 7.81
N PHE A 226 8.19 6.26 8.32
CA PHE A 226 9.20 5.67 9.19
C PHE A 226 10.31 5.02 8.36
N LYS A 227 11.52 5.01 8.90
CA LYS A 227 12.68 4.36 8.33
C LYS A 227 12.45 2.85 8.25
N PRO A 228 13.06 2.16 7.26
CA PRO A 228 12.93 0.71 7.11
C PRO A 228 13.35 -0.11 8.34
N GLN A 229 14.15 0.45 9.25
CA GLN A 229 14.58 -0.21 10.49
C GLN A 229 13.54 -0.13 11.62
N ILE A 230 12.53 0.74 11.50
CA ILE A 230 11.46 0.94 12.47
C ILE A 230 10.18 0.40 11.84
N PRO A 231 9.85 -0.88 12.07
CA PRO A 231 8.60 -1.43 11.58
C PRO A 231 7.41 -0.66 12.17
N VAL A 232 6.34 -0.62 11.39
CA VAL A 232 5.06 -0.03 11.77
C VAL A 232 3.98 -1.08 11.55
N ASP A 233 3.33 -1.52 12.62
CA ASP A 233 2.16 -2.38 12.56
C ASP A 233 0.90 -1.52 12.68
N ASN A 234 0.23 -1.26 11.54
CA ASN A 234 -1.02 -0.50 11.48
C ASN A 234 -2.23 -1.44 11.52
N LEU A 235 -2.90 -1.49 12.66
CA LEU A 235 -4.00 -2.39 12.95
C LEU A 235 -5.31 -1.85 12.38
N GLN A 236 -6.01 -2.68 11.59
CA GLN A 236 -7.31 -2.31 11.02
C GLN A 236 -8.45 -2.73 11.94
N ALA A 237 -9.26 -1.79 12.40
CA ALA A 237 -10.36 -1.97 13.35
C ALA A 237 -11.74 -2.13 12.68
N PHE A 238 -11.84 -2.03 11.35
CA PHE A 238 -13.07 -2.40 10.61
C PHE A 238 -13.69 -3.76 11.00
N PRO A 239 -12.94 -4.82 11.38
CA PRO A 239 -13.56 -6.10 11.71
C PRO A 239 -14.34 -6.02 13.03
N VAL A 240 -13.90 -5.18 13.97
CA VAL A 240 -14.58 -4.95 15.26
C VAL A 240 -16.00 -4.43 14.99
N GLY A 241 -16.09 -3.45 14.09
CA GLY A 241 -17.37 -2.88 13.65
C GLY A 241 -18.19 -3.88 12.83
N ALA A 242 -17.59 -4.60 11.89
CA ALA A 242 -18.30 -5.56 11.05
C ALA A 242 -18.96 -6.66 11.89
N VAL A 243 -18.25 -7.22 12.88
CA VAL A 243 -18.82 -8.19 13.82
C VAL A 243 -19.96 -7.57 14.63
N TYR A 244 -19.78 -6.37 15.18
CA TYR A 244 -20.86 -5.67 15.89
C TYR A 244 -22.12 -5.52 15.03
N PHE A 245 -21.98 -5.11 13.77
CA PHE A 245 -23.10 -4.91 12.85
C PHE A 245 -23.73 -6.22 12.40
N SER A 246 -22.97 -7.30 12.24
CA SER A 246 -23.51 -8.64 11.96
C SER A 246 -24.38 -9.19 13.10
N GLU A 247 -24.10 -8.78 14.35
CA GLU A 247 -24.91 -9.12 15.53
C GLU A 247 -26.19 -8.26 15.62
N GLN A 248 -26.30 -7.20 14.81
CA GLN A 248 -27.52 -6.42 14.70
C GLN A 248 -28.46 -7.09 13.70
N ASN A 249 -29.77 -7.04 13.98
CA ASN A 249 -30.79 -7.57 13.08
C ASN A 249 -30.99 -6.62 11.87
N LEU A 250 -30.00 -6.56 10.99
CA LEU A 250 -30.00 -5.78 9.76
C LEU A 250 -30.88 -6.49 8.72
N GLY A 251 -31.82 -5.77 8.11
CA GLY A 251 -32.74 -6.38 7.14
C GLY A 251 -32.17 -6.42 5.72
N ASN A 252 -31.71 -5.27 5.22
CA ASN A 252 -31.15 -5.13 3.87
C ASN A 252 -29.97 -4.13 3.96
N PRO A 253 -28.80 -4.57 4.45
CA PRO A 253 -27.70 -3.67 4.73
C PRO A 253 -27.05 -3.10 3.48
N ILE A 254 -26.51 -1.88 3.58
CA ILE A 254 -25.60 -1.30 2.58
C ILE A 254 -24.50 -0.53 3.28
N VAL A 255 -23.26 -0.70 2.83
CA VAL A 255 -22.12 0.04 3.39
C VAL A 255 -21.93 1.32 2.58
N VAL A 256 -21.75 2.44 3.27
CA VAL A 256 -21.66 3.77 2.65
C VAL A 256 -20.32 4.43 2.98
N ALA A 257 -19.57 4.84 1.97
CA ALA A 257 -18.42 5.73 2.17
C ALA A 257 -18.88 7.19 2.21
N PRO A 258 -18.56 7.98 3.25
CA PRO A 258 -19.00 9.37 3.37
C PRO A 258 -18.33 10.31 2.36
N HIS A 259 -17.22 9.90 1.75
CA HIS A 259 -16.48 10.63 0.72
C HIS A 259 -15.56 9.68 -0.08
N SER A 260 -15.04 10.15 -1.22
CA SER A 260 -14.19 9.37 -2.12
C SER A 260 -12.95 8.76 -1.43
N ALA A 261 -12.29 9.51 -0.54
CA ALA A 261 -11.13 9.01 0.19
C ALA A 261 -11.44 7.86 1.17
N ALA A 262 -12.71 7.63 1.54
CA ALA A 262 -13.12 6.56 2.44
C ALA A 262 -13.56 5.29 1.71
N VAL A 263 -13.63 5.29 0.37
CA VAL A 263 -14.17 4.17 -0.43
C VAL A 263 -13.40 2.87 -0.17
N ASN A 264 -12.07 2.88 -0.17
CA ASN A 264 -11.27 1.67 0.08
C ASN A 264 -11.57 1.06 1.46
N ARG A 265 -11.79 1.90 2.48
CA ARG A 265 -12.12 1.45 3.83
C ARG A 265 -13.53 0.88 3.90
N ALA A 266 -14.48 1.53 3.25
CA ALA A 266 -15.85 1.04 3.13
C ALA A 266 -15.89 -0.31 2.40
N VAL A 267 -15.06 -0.52 1.37
CA VAL A 267 -14.90 -1.82 0.70
C VAL A 267 -14.39 -2.88 1.67
N MET A 268 -13.31 -2.62 2.42
CA MET A 268 -12.78 -3.59 3.40
C MET A 268 -13.80 -3.96 4.48
N PHE A 269 -14.54 -2.97 4.98
CA PHE A 269 -15.62 -3.19 5.93
C PHE A 269 -16.76 -4.03 5.31
N ARG A 270 -17.20 -3.68 4.09
CA ARG A 270 -18.24 -4.39 3.34
C ARG A 270 -17.87 -5.84 3.11
N ASP A 271 -16.65 -6.11 2.66
CA ASP A 271 -16.19 -7.46 2.36
C ASP A 271 -16.14 -8.32 3.63
N THR A 272 -15.76 -7.71 4.76
CA THR A 272 -15.74 -8.37 6.07
C THR A 272 -17.15 -8.63 6.58
N LEU A 273 -18.04 -7.65 6.49
CA LEU A 273 -19.44 -7.80 6.88
C LEU A 273 -20.12 -8.89 6.03
N SER A 274 -19.92 -8.86 4.70
CA SER A 274 -20.51 -9.84 3.78
C SER A 274 -20.11 -11.27 4.13
N ARG A 275 -18.83 -11.50 4.48
CA ARG A 275 -18.35 -12.80 4.95
C ARG A 275 -18.91 -13.21 6.31
N THR A 276 -19.21 -12.24 7.17
CA THR A 276 -19.71 -12.50 8.52
C THR A 276 -21.20 -12.85 8.53
N VAL A 277 -21.98 -12.23 7.63
CA VAL A 277 -23.42 -12.52 7.46
C VAL A 277 -23.74 -13.55 6.38
N ASP A 278 -22.72 -14.05 5.68
CA ASP A 278 -22.82 -14.98 4.54
C ASP A 278 -23.77 -14.49 3.42
N GLU A 279 -23.77 -13.18 3.18
CA GLU A 279 -24.59 -12.52 2.15
C GLU A 279 -23.81 -11.36 1.53
N PHE A 280 -23.99 -11.11 0.24
CA PHE A 280 -23.35 -9.98 -0.42
C PHE A 280 -23.96 -8.65 0.03
N VAL A 281 -23.14 -7.80 0.64
CA VAL A 281 -23.56 -6.45 1.03
C VAL A 281 -23.14 -5.44 -0.05
N PRO A 282 -24.08 -4.64 -0.60
CA PRO A 282 -23.75 -3.60 -1.57
C PRO A 282 -22.93 -2.46 -0.97
N LEU A 283 -22.36 -1.64 -1.85
CA LEU A 283 -21.59 -0.45 -1.51
C LEU A 283 -22.25 0.78 -2.15
N ALA A 284 -22.34 1.87 -1.40
CA ALA A 284 -22.65 3.20 -1.90
C ALA A 284 -21.59 4.21 -1.42
N PHE A 285 -21.55 5.39 -2.02
CA PHE A 285 -20.69 6.47 -1.56
C PHE A 285 -21.28 7.83 -1.89
N VAL A 286 -20.93 8.83 -1.08
CA VAL A 286 -21.33 10.22 -1.30
C VAL A 286 -20.16 11.00 -1.89
N ILE A 287 -20.36 11.61 -3.04
CA ILE A 287 -19.39 12.52 -3.68
C ILE A 287 -19.74 13.95 -3.26
N ARG A 288 -18.73 14.69 -2.78
CA ARG A 288 -18.84 16.14 -2.60
C ARG A 288 -17.89 16.81 -3.57
N LYS A 289 -18.40 17.75 -4.37
CA LYS A 289 -17.54 18.59 -5.21
C LYS A 289 -16.66 19.42 -4.28
N HIS A 290 -15.35 19.25 -4.38
CA HIS A 290 -14.42 20.08 -3.62
C HIS A 290 -14.48 21.50 -4.18
N GLN A 291 -14.68 22.46 -3.27
CA GLN A 291 -14.55 23.92 -3.42
C GLN A 291 -15.88 24.69 -3.64
N LEU A 292 -16.14 25.56 -2.65
CA LEU A 292 -16.99 26.77 -2.62
C LEU A 292 -18.30 26.70 -1.80
N ASP A 293 -19.02 25.58 -1.73
CA ASP A 293 -20.24 25.51 -0.93
C ASP A 293 -20.12 24.46 0.18
N GLU A 294 -19.88 24.89 1.42
CA GLU A 294 -19.98 24.01 2.58
C GLU A 294 -21.39 23.40 2.73
N ASP A 295 -22.41 23.99 2.10
CA ASP A 295 -23.82 23.64 2.27
C ASP A 295 -24.36 22.63 1.24
N GLN A 296 -23.58 22.20 0.24
CA GLN A 296 -24.10 21.22 -0.71
C GLN A 296 -24.22 19.82 -0.07
N PRO A 297 -25.38 19.15 -0.23
CA PRO A 297 -25.66 17.87 0.43
C PRO A 297 -24.67 16.76 0.02
N GLY A 298 -24.20 16.78 -1.24
CA GLY A 298 -23.39 15.74 -1.86
C GLY A 298 -24.24 14.84 -2.74
N GLU A 299 -23.63 14.31 -3.80
CA GLU A 299 -24.26 13.41 -4.76
C GLU A 299 -24.09 11.96 -4.30
N LEU A 300 -25.19 11.22 -4.19
CA LEU A 300 -25.17 9.81 -3.80
C LEU A 300 -24.95 8.93 -5.04
N VAL A 301 -23.99 8.01 -4.95
CA VAL A 301 -23.78 6.94 -5.91
C VAL A 301 -24.09 5.61 -5.23
N GLY A 302 -25.05 4.88 -5.79
CA GLY A 302 -25.59 3.63 -5.26
C GLY A 302 -27.03 3.78 -4.76
N ASP A 303 -27.79 2.69 -4.82
CA ASP A 303 -29.19 2.66 -4.39
C ASP A 303 -29.29 2.33 -2.89
N VAL A 304 -29.85 3.26 -2.12
CA VAL A 304 -30.02 3.17 -0.66
C VAL A 304 -31.49 3.08 -0.25
N GLU A 305 -32.43 3.08 -1.19
CA GLU A 305 -33.85 3.13 -0.89
C GLU A 305 -34.30 1.88 -0.12
N GLY A 306 -34.94 2.09 1.04
CA GLY A 306 -35.40 1.02 1.92
C GLY A 306 -34.29 0.23 2.62
N LYS A 307 -33.00 0.61 2.47
CA LYS A 307 -31.85 -0.12 3.02
C LYS A 307 -31.40 0.38 4.39
N ASP A 308 -30.79 -0.52 5.14
CA ASP A 308 -30.14 -0.23 6.42
C ASP A 308 -28.69 0.23 6.15
N CYS A 309 -28.46 1.53 6.13
CA CYS A 309 -27.18 2.14 5.74
C CYS A 309 -26.18 2.14 6.89
N ILE A 310 -24.93 1.75 6.60
CA ILE A 310 -23.80 1.78 7.54
C ILE A 310 -22.70 2.68 6.96
N VAL A 311 -22.59 3.91 7.48
CA VAL A 311 -21.53 4.85 7.08
C VAL A 311 -20.21 4.46 7.73
N VAL A 312 -19.14 4.28 6.97
CA VAL A 312 -17.84 3.84 7.49
C VAL A 312 -16.77 4.91 7.28
N ASP A 313 -16.13 5.33 8.36
CA ASP A 313 -15.02 6.30 8.32
C ASP A 313 -13.91 5.96 9.34
N THR A 314 -12.76 6.63 9.23
CA THR A 314 -11.68 6.57 10.21
C THR A 314 -12.00 7.33 11.49
N LEU A 315 -12.62 8.50 11.38
CA LEU A 315 -12.60 9.49 12.45
C LEU A 315 -13.90 10.29 12.45
N VAL A 316 -14.49 10.46 13.63
CA VAL A 316 -15.51 11.49 13.86
C VAL A 316 -14.90 12.60 14.71
N ASP A 317 -14.73 13.77 14.10
CA ASP A 317 -14.18 14.98 14.74
C ASP A 317 -15.30 15.90 15.22
N THR A 318 -15.84 16.76 14.34
CA THR A 318 -16.99 17.65 14.64
C THR A 318 -18.34 17.00 14.37
N GLY A 319 -18.37 15.85 13.68
CA GLY A 319 -19.59 15.15 13.26
C GLY A 319 -20.30 15.75 12.04
N SER A 320 -19.86 16.89 11.50
CA SER A 320 -20.56 17.61 10.42
C SER A 320 -20.70 16.77 9.14
N THR A 321 -19.61 16.14 8.68
CA THR A 321 -19.61 15.26 7.50
C THR A 321 -20.55 14.08 7.67
N LEU A 322 -20.58 13.48 8.87
CA LEU A 322 -21.45 12.36 9.17
C LEU A 322 -22.93 12.78 9.13
N VAL A 323 -23.27 13.91 9.76
CA VAL A 323 -24.64 14.45 9.75
C VAL A 323 -25.10 14.79 8.33
N LYS A 324 -24.25 15.43 7.52
CA LYS A 324 -24.57 15.72 6.11
C LYS A 324 -24.81 14.43 5.32
N THR A 325 -23.97 13.42 5.53
CA THR A 325 -24.12 12.10 4.90
C THR A 325 -25.43 11.44 5.33
N ALA A 326 -25.77 11.44 6.62
CA ALA A 326 -27.01 10.87 7.12
C ALA A 326 -28.26 11.54 6.52
N LYS A 327 -28.23 12.87 6.37
CA LYS A 327 -29.29 13.64 5.71
C LYS A 327 -29.46 13.25 4.24
N VAL A 328 -28.37 13.12 3.48
CA VAL A 328 -28.42 12.65 2.09
C VAL A 328 -29.04 11.26 2.00
N LEU A 329 -28.62 10.33 2.87
CA LEU A 329 -29.11 8.97 2.86
C LEU A 329 -30.61 8.91 3.17
N LYS A 330 -31.07 9.59 4.24
CA LYS A 330 -32.50 9.65 4.58
C LYS A 330 -33.33 10.34 3.49
N ALA A 331 -32.81 11.40 2.85
CA ALA A 331 -33.49 12.07 1.74
C ALA A 331 -33.65 11.18 0.49
N ASN A 332 -32.78 10.19 0.30
CA ASN A 332 -32.84 9.18 -0.75
C ASN A 332 -33.51 7.87 -0.30
N GLY A 333 -34.31 7.91 0.77
CA GLY A 333 -35.15 6.78 1.18
C GLY A 333 -34.47 5.72 2.05
N ALA A 334 -33.29 5.97 2.61
CA ALA A 334 -32.65 5.04 3.54
C ALA A 334 -33.56 4.74 4.75
N LYS A 335 -33.74 3.45 5.06
CA LYS A 335 -34.59 3.00 6.17
C LYS A 335 -33.95 3.37 7.51
N THR A 336 -32.71 2.93 7.73
CA THR A 336 -31.89 3.34 8.89
C THR A 336 -30.53 3.86 8.43
N VAL A 337 -29.92 4.72 9.24
CA VAL A 337 -28.55 5.21 9.04
C VAL A 337 -27.79 5.04 10.34
N SER A 338 -26.90 4.06 10.36
CA SER A 338 -25.90 3.89 11.40
C SER A 338 -24.52 4.26 10.87
N ALA A 339 -23.55 4.45 11.77
CA ALA A 339 -22.19 4.75 11.40
C ALA A 339 -21.19 3.96 12.23
N PHE A 340 -20.04 3.63 11.63
CA PHE A 340 -18.86 3.13 12.27
C PHE A 340 -17.70 4.09 12.02
N ALA A 341 -17.09 4.61 13.08
CA ALA A 341 -15.88 5.41 12.99
C ALA A 341 -14.85 4.95 14.01
N VAL A 342 -13.64 4.66 13.56
CA VAL A 342 -12.62 4.07 14.44
C VAL A 342 -12.29 5.02 15.59
N HIS A 343 -11.94 6.27 15.27
CA HIS A 343 -11.50 7.26 16.24
C HIS A 343 -12.62 8.24 16.61
N ALA A 344 -12.90 8.35 17.91
CA ALA A 344 -13.89 9.25 18.47
C ALA A 344 -13.21 10.52 19.05
N ARG A 345 -13.00 11.54 18.22
CA ARG A 345 -12.32 12.77 18.67
C ARG A 345 -13.26 13.79 19.30
N TYR A 346 -14.49 13.86 18.81
CA TYR A 346 -15.57 14.69 19.36
C TYR A 346 -15.16 16.12 19.74
N SER A 347 -14.53 16.85 18.82
CA SER A 347 -14.15 18.25 19.08
C SER A 347 -15.34 19.21 18.93
N ALA A 348 -15.17 20.43 19.47
CA ALA A 348 -16.18 21.49 19.44
C ALA A 348 -17.54 21.00 19.97
N HIS A 349 -18.62 21.15 19.19
CA HIS A 349 -19.98 20.77 19.55
C HIS A 349 -20.39 19.40 18.98
N ALA A 350 -19.44 18.48 18.77
CA ALA A 350 -19.70 17.20 18.11
C ALA A 350 -20.80 16.39 18.80
N MET A 351 -20.76 16.25 20.13
CA MET A 351 -21.76 15.48 20.87
C MET A 351 -23.18 16.03 20.68
N GLN A 352 -23.34 17.36 20.80
CA GLN A 352 -24.61 18.03 20.55
C GLN A 352 -25.07 17.86 19.10
N THR A 353 -24.15 18.00 18.14
CA THR A 353 -24.41 17.83 16.70
C THR A 353 -24.91 16.43 16.38
N LEU A 354 -24.29 15.40 16.94
CA LEU A 354 -24.63 13.99 16.75
C LEU A 354 -25.95 13.63 17.44
N GLN A 355 -26.18 14.13 18.67
CA GLN A 355 -27.42 13.93 19.40
C GLN A 355 -28.62 14.57 18.68
N ASN A 356 -28.45 15.80 18.19
CA ASN A 356 -29.50 16.55 17.52
C ASN A 356 -29.81 16.05 16.10
N CYS A 357 -28.92 15.26 15.50
CA CYS A 357 -29.17 14.64 14.21
C CYS A 357 -30.21 13.52 14.36
N LYS A 358 -31.41 13.76 13.84
CA LYS A 358 -32.52 12.79 13.86
C LYS A 358 -32.31 11.69 12.83
N GLU A 359 -31.60 12.01 11.75
CA GLU A 359 -31.32 11.14 10.62
C GLU A 359 -30.31 10.04 10.96
N LEU A 360 -29.48 10.25 12.00
CA LEU A 360 -28.53 9.27 12.52
C LEU A 360 -29.18 8.44 13.63
N ASP A 361 -29.32 7.13 13.39
CA ASP A 361 -29.92 6.17 14.30
C ASP A 361 -28.91 5.72 15.38
N LYS A 362 -27.68 5.38 14.95
CA LYS A 362 -26.62 4.90 15.85
C LYS A 362 -25.22 5.27 15.35
N LEU A 363 -24.31 5.63 16.25
CA LEU A 363 -22.88 5.80 15.98
C LEU A 363 -22.08 4.81 16.82
N VAL A 364 -21.31 3.96 16.16
CA VAL A 364 -20.41 2.99 16.78
C VAL A 364 -18.99 3.49 16.61
N THR A 365 -18.23 3.57 17.70
CA THR A 365 -16.82 3.99 17.69
C THR A 365 -15.93 3.02 18.45
N THR A 366 -14.62 3.30 18.51
CA THR A 366 -13.69 2.52 19.35
C THR A 366 -13.10 3.37 20.48
N ASN A 367 -12.55 2.70 21.50
CA ASN A 367 -11.83 3.32 22.62
C ASN A 367 -10.38 3.73 22.31
N THR A 368 -10.02 3.93 21.04
CA THR A 368 -8.68 4.41 20.63
C THR A 368 -8.38 5.83 21.11
N ILE A 369 -9.41 6.67 21.28
CA ILE A 369 -9.30 7.98 21.90
C ILE A 369 -10.02 7.94 23.26
N PRO A 370 -9.36 8.37 24.35
CA PRO A 370 -10.03 8.60 25.62
C PRO A 370 -11.10 9.69 25.46
N VAL A 371 -12.37 9.35 25.70
CA VAL A 371 -13.49 10.30 25.71
C VAL A 371 -14.00 10.44 27.14
N HIS A 372 -13.81 11.63 27.71
CA HIS A 372 -14.40 12.03 28.98
C HIS A 372 -15.72 12.74 28.71
N LEU A 373 -16.82 12.17 29.20
CA LEU A 373 -18.12 12.84 29.17
C LEU A 373 -18.69 12.89 30.59
N ASN A 374 -19.46 13.93 30.88
CA ASN A 374 -20.33 13.86 32.04
C ASN A 374 -21.42 12.82 31.79
N SER A 375 -21.97 12.20 32.85
CA SER A 375 -23.04 11.20 32.75
C SER A 375 -24.20 11.65 31.86
N ASP A 376 -24.51 12.95 31.90
CA ASP A 376 -25.64 13.58 31.24
C ASP A 376 -25.37 13.85 29.74
N GLU A 377 -24.11 13.78 29.31
CA GLU A 377 -23.66 13.98 27.93
C GLU A 377 -23.57 12.65 27.15
N VAL A 378 -23.70 11.53 27.83
CA VAL A 378 -23.68 10.19 27.24
C VAL A 378 -24.92 10.00 26.36
N SER A 379 -24.74 10.09 25.04
CA SER A 379 -25.84 9.86 24.10
C SER A 379 -26.15 8.37 24.00
N PRO A 380 -27.42 7.91 24.13
CA PRO A 380 -27.78 6.50 23.95
C PRO A 380 -27.59 6.03 22.50
N LYS A 381 -27.38 6.95 21.55
CA LYS A 381 -27.08 6.63 20.14
C LYS A 381 -25.64 6.19 19.93
N ILE A 382 -24.74 6.45 20.89
CA ILE A 382 -23.31 6.19 20.75
C ILE A 382 -22.96 4.88 21.43
N VAL A 383 -22.14 4.06 20.79
CA VAL A 383 -21.65 2.79 21.33
C VAL A 383 -20.14 2.75 21.12
N THR A 384 -19.36 2.57 22.18
CA THR A 384 -17.90 2.47 22.09
C THR A 384 -17.47 1.02 22.24
N LEU A 385 -16.72 0.52 21.26
CA LEU A 385 -16.17 -0.84 21.24
C LEU A 385 -14.70 -0.84 21.69
N SER A 386 -14.29 -1.87 22.44
CA SER A 386 -12.88 -2.00 22.84
C SER A 386 -12.02 -2.66 21.76
N VAL A 387 -10.91 -2.02 21.41
CA VAL A 387 -9.84 -2.62 20.56
C VAL A 387 -8.66 -3.14 21.39
N ALA A 388 -8.74 -3.08 22.72
CA ALA A 388 -7.71 -3.60 23.62
C ALA A 388 -7.35 -5.08 23.38
N PRO A 389 -8.30 -6.00 23.13
CA PRO A 389 -7.97 -7.40 22.84
C PRO A 389 -7.04 -7.55 21.63
N PHE A 390 -7.30 -6.76 20.59
CA PHE A 390 -6.55 -6.81 19.34
C PHE A 390 -5.13 -6.26 19.51
N ILE A 391 -5.00 -5.14 20.23
CA ILE A 391 -3.69 -4.55 20.55
C ILE A 391 -2.88 -5.48 21.46
N ALA A 392 -3.50 -6.09 22.47
CA ALA A 392 -2.84 -7.04 23.37
C ALA A 392 -2.27 -8.25 22.61
N GLU A 393 -3.03 -8.82 21.68
CA GLU A 393 -2.57 -9.95 20.87
C GLU A 393 -1.35 -9.58 19.99
N VAL A 394 -1.35 -8.37 19.41
CA VAL A 394 -0.23 -7.85 18.61
C VAL A 394 1.01 -7.64 19.48
N ILE A 395 0.86 -7.04 20.67
CA ILE A 395 1.95 -6.89 21.64
C ILE A 395 2.52 -8.27 22.01
N SER A 396 1.67 -9.25 22.26
CA SER A 396 2.06 -10.63 22.55
C SER A 396 2.87 -11.25 21.41
N CYS A 397 2.42 -11.08 20.15
CA CYS A 397 3.11 -11.54 18.95
C CYS A 397 4.49 -10.88 18.80
N ILE A 398 4.58 -9.56 18.90
CA ILE A 398 5.84 -8.81 18.81
C ILE A 398 6.82 -9.29 19.89
N HIS A 399 6.32 -9.50 21.12
CA HIS A 399 7.15 -9.90 22.23
C HIS A 399 7.66 -11.34 22.10
N THR A 400 6.80 -12.26 21.69
CA THR A 400 7.13 -13.68 21.51
C THR A 400 7.81 -13.97 20.17
N LYS A 401 7.90 -12.97 19.27
CA LYS A 401 8.39 -13.09 17.90
C LYS A 401 7.54 -14.04 17.04
N SER A 402 6.24 -14.08 17.32
CA SER A 402 5.25 -14.82 16.54
C SER A 402 4.73 -13.97 15.38
N SER A 403 4.07 -14.60 14.40
CA SER A 403 3.55 -13.89 13.22
C SER A 403 2.30 -13.08 13.57
N ILE A 404 2.33 -11.79 13.27
CA ILE A 404 1.17 -10.90 13.40
C ILE A 404 0.11 -11.20 12.31
N ILE A 405 0.54 -11.74 11.16
CA ILE A 405 -0.37 -12.11 10.07
C ILE A 405 -1.36 -13.20 10.50
N GLN A 406 -0.98 -14.06 11.46
CA GLN A 406 -1.93 -15.02 12.03
C GLN A 406 -3.03 -14.29 12.82
N VAL A 407 -2.73 -13.19 13.50
CA VAL A 407 -3.75 -12.37 14.17
C VAL A 407 -4.75 -11.80 13.15
N SER A 408 -4.29 -11.43 11.95
CA SER A 408 -5.15 -10.92 10.88
C SER A 408 -5.85 -11.97 10.02
N LYS A 409 -5.48 -13.25 10.13
CA LYS A 409 -6.12 -14.35 9.38
C LYS A 409 -6.92 -15.28 10.28
N THR A 410 -6.30 -15.77 11.34
CA THR A 410 -6.86 -16.78 12.26
C THR A 410 -8.06 -16.23 13.01
N ASN A 411 -8.09 -14.95 13.35
CA ASN A 411 -9.24 -14.37 14.06
C ASN A 411 -10.39 -13.93 13.14
N PHE A 412 -10.12 -13.83 11.85
CA PHE A 412 -11.14 -13.58 10.83
C PHE A 412 -11.75 -14.88 10.33
N ASP A 413 -10.98 -15.97 10.37
CA ASP A 413 -11.44 -17.31 10.01
C ASP A 413 -12.10 -18.02 11.21
N GLN A 414 -11.66 -17.78 12.46
CA GLN A 414 -12.24 -18.43 13.66
C GLN A 414 -13.61 -17.88 14.07
N SER A 415 -13.92 -16.60 13.85
CA SER A 415 -15.28 -16.08 14.01
C SER A 415 -16.25 -16.74 13.02
N THR A 416 -15.78 -17.09 11.82
CA THR A 416 -16.54 -17.84 10.80
C THR A 416 -16.54 -19.35 11.07
N THR A 417 -15.43 -19.91 11.55
CA THR A 417 -15.25 -21.37 11.76
C THR A 417 -16.04 -21.87 12.97
N HIS A 418 -16.23 -21.06 14.02
CA HIS A 418 -17.11 -21.47 15.12
C HIS A 418 -18.58 -21.52 14.70
N TYR A 419 -19.00 -20.74 13.70
CA TYR A 419 -20.36 -20.78 13.15
C TYR A 419 -20.56 -22.00 12.24
N ILE A 420 -19.60 -22.31 11.35
CA ILE A 420 -19.64 -23.51 10.50
C ILE A 420 -19.59 -24.80 11.36
N ARG A 421 -18.83 -24.82 12.46
CA ARG A 421 -18.75 -25.98 13.36
C ARG A 421 -19.97 -26.14 14.27
N PHE A 422 -20.72 -25.06 14.53
CA PHE A 422 -21.98 -25.11 15.28
C PHE A 422 -23.15 -25.60 14.41
N LEU A 423 -23.17 -25.24 13.12
CA LEU A 423 -24.14 -25.76 12.14
C LEU A 423 -23.82 -27.18 11.63
N SER A 424 -22.62 -27.70 11.89
CA SER A 424 -22.23 -29.08 11.55
C SER A 424 -22.59 -30.12 12.63
N GLN A 425 -23.32 -29.74 13.68
CA GLN A 425 -23.87 -30.71 14.64
C GLN A 425 -25.20 -31.25 14.10
N GLU A 426 -25.14 -32.12 13.09
CA GLU A 426 -26.25 -33.04 12.86
C GLU A 426 -26.34 -34.03 14.04
N PRO A 427 -27.56 -34.42 14.48
CA PRO A 427 -27.72 -35.44 15.51
C PRO A 427 -27.14 -36.78 15.01
N PRO A 428 -26.69 -37.67 15.93
CA PRO A 428 -25.94 -38.86 15.57
C PRO A 428 -26.80 -39.80 14.73
N PHE A 429 -26.52 -39.87 13.43
CA PHE A 429 -27.13 -40.88 12.57
C PHE A 429 -26.51 -42.24 12.91
N HIS A 430 -27.33 -43.15 13.42
CA HIS A 430 -26.95 -44.51 13.76
C HIS A 430 -26.33 -45.22 12.55
N SER A 431 -25.08 -45.68 12.72
CA SER A 431 -24.42 -46.54 11.75
C SER A 431 -25.08 -47.91 11.69
N THR A 432 -25.74 -48.23 10.59
CA THR A 432 -25.90 -49.61 10.13
C THR A 432 -25.39 -49.71 8.70
N ARG A 433 -24.16 -50.20 8.55
CA ARG A 433 -23.62 -50.64 7.25
C ARG A 433 -24.33 -51.92 6.82
N PRO A 434 -24.58 -52.07 5.51
CA PRO A 434 -24.32 -53.33 4.83
C PRO A 434 -23.12 -53.20 3.89
N LYS A 435 -22.33 -54.27 3.84
CA LYS A 435 -21.17 -54.49 2.98
C LYS A 435 -21.60 -54.85 1.55
N ALA A 436 -20.89 -54.35 0.54
CA ALA A 436 -20.63 -55.03 -0.74
C ALA A 436 -19.40 -54.37 -1.37
N ARG A 437 -18.20 -54.98 -1.32
CA ARG A 437 -17.60 -56.01 -2.19
C ARG A 437 -17.03 -55.43 -3.50
N SER A 438 -15.74 -55.65 -3.64
CA SER A 438 -14.81 -55.31 -4.71
C SER A 438 -15.18 -55.92 -6.06
N THR A 439 -14.99 -55.15 -7.14
CA THR A 439 -14.48 -55.63 -8.44
C THR A 439 -13.94 -54.43 -9.23
N LEU A 440 -12.61 -54.43 -9.42
CA LEU A 440 -11.98 -53.91 -10.63
C LEU A 440 -12.29 -54.90 -11.77
N ASP A 441 -12.29 -54.36 -12.98
CA ASP A 441 -12.53 -55.01 -14.28
C ASP A 441 -13.99 -54.94 -14.77
N ASP A 442 -14.12 -54.56 -16.05
CA ASP A 442 -15.32 -54.17 -16.82
C ASP A 442 -15.70 -52.68 -16.60
N VAL A 443 -15.34 -51.72 -17.47
CA VAL A 443 -15.76 -51.60 -18.86
C VAL A 443 -14.73 -50.78 -19.66
N ALA A 444 -14.00 -51.48 -20.53
CA ALA A 444 -13.51 -50.92 -21.79
C ALA A 444 -14.61 -51.13 -22.85
N MET A 445 -14.68 -50.23 -23.83
CA MET A 445 -15.57 -50.21 -25.00
C MET A 445 -16.94 -49.55 -24.78
N MET A 446 -17.10 -48.30 -25.26
CA MET A 446 -17.97 -47.93 -26.41
C MET A 446 -18.03 -46.39 -26.59
N ALA A 447 -17.62 -45.95 -27.80
CA ALA A 447 -17.92 -44.71 -28.56
C ALA A 447 -17.68 -43.32 -27.92
N GLU A 448 -16.71 -42.50 -28.37
CA GLU A 448 -16.59 -41.74 -29.64
C GLU A 448 -17.75 -40.76 -29.94
N ASP A 449 -17.45 -39.45 -29.90
CA ASP A 449 -17.88 -38.56 -30.98
C ASP A 449 -16.89 -37.40 -31.23
N LYS A 450 -16.81 -37.01 -32.50
CA LYS A 450 -15.73 -36.35 -33.24
C LYS A 450 -15.68 -34.82 -33.11
N LYS A 451 -14.49 -34.24 -33.29
CA LYS A 451 -14.28 -32.96 -34.01
C LYS A 451 -13.04 -33.04 -34.91
N PRO A 452 -13.10 -32.54 -36.16
CA PRO A 452 -12.09 -32.82 -37.17
C PRO A 452 -10.90 -31.86 -37.12
N GLN A 453 -9.72 -32.42 -37.37
CA GLN A 453 -8.52 -31.73 -37.84
C GLN A 453 -8.58 -31.63 -39.37
N GLU A 454 -8.20 -30.48 -39.91
CA GLU A 454 -7.70 -30.39 -41.28
C GLU A 454 -6.23 -29.94 -41.24
N GLU A 455 -5.50 -30.62 -42.11
CA GLU A 455 -4.06 -30.80 -42.24
C GLU A 455 -3.47 -29.75 -43.18
N LEU A 456 -2.20 -29.38 -43.03
CA LEU A 456 -1.45 -28.72 -44.09
C LEU A 456 0.00 -29.19 -44.05
N GLU A 457 0.27 -30.17 -44.92
CA GLU A 457 1.59 -30.65 -45.29
C GLU A 457 2.36 -29.61 -46.12
N PHE A 458 3.68 -29.63 -45.95
CA PHE A 458 4.67 -28.94 -46.77
C PHE A 458 5.01 -29.78 -48.00
N ILE A 459 5.00 -29.19 -49.21
CA ILE A 459 5.93 -29.58 -50.29
C ILE A 459 6.43 -28.33 -51.05
N SER A 460 7.75 -28.34 -51.25
CA SER A 460 8.69 -27.40 -51.89
C SER A 460 8.56 -27.25 -53.41
N VAL A 461 8.94 -26.08 -53.95
CA VAL A 461 9.62 -25.95 -55.25
C VAL A 461 10.63 -24.80 -55.23
N GLU A 462 11.90 -25.14 -55.44
CA GLU A 462 12.96 -24.25 -55.93
C GLU A 462 12.99 -24.30 -57.47
N ALA A 463 13.19 -23.16 -58.13
CA ALA A 463 13.82 -23.07 -59.46
C ALA A 463 14.17 -21.60 -59.82
N GLU A 464 15.48 -21.34 -59.86
CA GLU A 464 16.27 -20.63 -60.89
C GLU A 464 15.53 -20.16 -62.18
N ALA A 465 15.92 -19.14 -62.96
CA ALA A 465 17.00 -18.14 -62.95
C ALA A 465 16.84 -17.21 -64.19
N ARG A 466 17.73 -16.20 -64.30
CA ARG A 466 18.23 -15.49 -65.52
C ARG A 466 17.40 -14.32 -66.07
N THR A 467 17.95 -13.21 -66.59
CA THR A 467 19.33 -12.69 -66.83
C THR A 467 19.21 -11.24 -67.33
N THR A 468 20.09 -10.28 -67.01
CA THR A 468 21.22 -9.73 -67.81
C THR A 468 21.36 -8.25 -67.34
N SER A 469 22.46 -7.50 -67.36
CA SER A 469 23.89 -7.56 -67.72
C SER A 469 24.57 -6.46 -66.86
N ALA A 470 25.89 -6.30 -66.67
CA ALA A 470 27.00 -6.46 -67.59
C ALA A 470 28.34 -6.58 -66.80
N ALA A 471 29.34 -7.09 -67.50
CA ALA A 471 30.69 -7.39 -67.05
C ALA A 471 31.66 -6.20 -67.15
N ALA A 472 32.72 -6.23 -66.33
CA ALA A 472 34.15 -6.07 -66.67
C ALA A 472 34.95 -5.98 -65.35
N SER A 473 35.81 -6.95 -65.04
CA SER A 473 37.30 -6.89 -65.12
C SER A 473 37.92 -5.84 -64.18
N ALA A 474 38.94 -6.02 -63.34
CA ALA A 474 39.99 -6.99 -63.02
C ALA A 474 40.50 -6.54 -61.60
N GLU A 475 41.18 -7.27 -60.73
CA GLU A 475 42.48 -7.94 -60.85
C GLU A 475 42.79 -8.61 -59.49
N LYS A 476 43.60 -9.67 -59.52
CA LYS A 476 43.94 -10.53 -58.37
C LYS A 476 45.27 -10.07 -57.78
N ALA A 477 45.34 -9.81 -56.48
CA ALA A 477 46.63 -9.72 -55.77
C ALA A 477 46.56 -10.36 -54.37
N THR A 478 47.43 -11.35 -54.20
CA THR A 478 47.83 -12.07 -53.01
C THR A 478 48.47 -11.16 -51.95
N GLY A 479 48.38 -11.51 -50.65
CA GLY A 479 49.39 -11.08 -49.67
C GLY A 479 48.87 -10.88 -48.26
N ALA A 480 49.43 -11.63 -47.32
CA ALA A 480 49.28 -11.43 -45.89
C ALA A 480 49.84 -10.07 -45.42
N LYS A 481 49.14 -9.38 -44.50
CA LYS A 481 49.72 -8.77 -43.27
C LYS A 481 48.70 -7.93 -42.47
N ALA A 482 48.72 -8.20 -41.16
CA ALA A 482 48.74 -7.26 -40.03
C ALA A 482 47.61 -6.22 -39.79
N SER A 483 47.28 -6.13 -38.50
CA SER A 483 46.40 -5.21 -37.78
C SER A 483 46.37 -3.75 -38.26
N ALA A 484 45.17 -3.16 -38.30
CA ALA A 484 44.97 -1.71 -38.21
C ALA A 484 43.72 -1.37 -37.37
N SER A 485 43.90 -0.44 -36.42
CA SER A 485 42.85 0.21 -35.62
C SER A 485 42.10 1.26 -36.45
N PRO A 486 40.81 1.59 -36.20
CA PRO A 486 40.07 2.57 -37.00
C PRO A 486 40.62 3.99 -36.82
N LYS A 487 40.64 4.78 -37.90
CA LYS A 487 41.17 6.16 -37.93
C LYS A 487 40.21 7.15 -37.25
N ALA A 488 40.76 8.28 -36.76
CA ALA A 488 40.06 9.31 -36.00
C ALA A 488 38.85 9.95 -36.73
N SER A 489 38.84 9.94 -38.07
CA SER A 489 37.73 10.44 -38.90
C SER A 489 36.42 9.69 -38.66
N ASP A 490 36.50 8.39 -38.37
CA ASP A 490 35.31 7.53 -38.27
C ASP A 490 34.62 7.70 -36.92
N LYS A 491 35.39 8.04 -35.87
CA LYS A 491 34.85 8.37 -34.55
C LYS A 491 34.13 9.72 -34.55
N GLU A 492 34.70 10.74 -35.19
CA GLU A 492 34.01 12.04 -35.30
C GLU A 492 32.78 11.96 -36.20
N ALA A 493 32.82 11.19 -37.29
CA ALA A 493 31.65 10.95 -38.13
C ALA A 493 30.53 10.19 -37.40
N LEU A 494 30.89 9.19 -36.59
CA LEU A 494 29.94 8.41 -35.79
C LEU A 494 29.34 9.26 -34.65
N LEU A 495 30.16 10.03 -33.94
CA LEU A 495 29.69 10.95 -32.90
C LEU A 495 28.82 12.07 -33.48
N THR A 496 29.16 12.59 -34.66
CA THR A 496 28.35 13.59 -35.37
C THR A 496 27.01 12.98 -35.83
N SER A 497 27.02 11.75 -36.32
CA SER A 497 25.80 11.02 -36.71
C SER A 497 24.89 10.72 -35.51
N MET A 498 25.46 10.31 -34.37
CA MET A 498 24.72 10.11 -33.12
C MET A 498 24.17 11.43 -32.56
N ARG A 499 24.94 12.52 -32.65
CA ARG A 499 24.51 13.85 -32.22
C ARG A 499 23.36 14.36 -33.08
N MET A 500 23.46 14.24 -34.40
CA MET A 500 22.41 14.63 -35.34
C MET A 500 21.13 13.80 -35.18
N ALA A 501 21.25 12.49 -34.91
CA ALA A 501 20.11 11.62 -34.63
C ALA A 501 19.37 11.97 -33.32
N VAL A 502 20.06 12.56 -32.35
CA VAL A 502 19.51 12.91 -31.03
C VAL A 502 19.04 14.37 -30.96
N THR A 503 19.67 15.31 -31.67
CA THR A 503 19.30 16.75 -31.60
C THR A 503 18.28 17.19 -32.65
N GLY A 504 18.05 16.39 -33.70
CA GLY A 504 17.04 16.65 -34.73
C GLY A 504 15.67 16.00 -34.48
N ALA A 505 15.56 15.23 -33.39
CA ALA A 505 14.36 14.48 -33.00
C ALA A 505 13.29 15.39 -32.39
N LYS A 506 12.00 15.09 -32.61
CA LYS A 506 10.89 15.76 -31.90
C LYS A 506 10.95 15.48 -30.41
N HIS A 507 11.40 14.28 -30.03
CA HIS A 507 11.61 13.87 -28.64
C HIS A 507 13.09 13.51 -28.34
N PRO A 508 14.00 14.51 -28.29
CA PRO A 508 15.44 14.29 -28.21
C PRO A 508 15.87 13.59 -26.91
N VAL A 509 15.21 13.91 -25.80
CA VAL A 509 15.47 13.28 -24.49
C VAL A 509 15.05 11.81 -24.49
N ALA A 510 13.89 11.49 -25.07
CA ALA A 510 13.41 10.11 -25.13
C ALA A 510 14.30 9.25 -26.04
N ALA A 511 14.71 9.78 -27.20
CA ALA A 511 15.65 9.14 -28.11
C ALA A 511 17.02 8.88 -27.45
N PHE A 512 17.54 9.84 -26.68
CA PHE A 512 18.78 9.69 -25.93
C PHE A 512 18.68 8.54 -24.91
N PHE A 513 17.67 8.56 -24.02
CA PHE A 513 17.52 7.51 -23.01
C PHE A 513 17.21 6.13 -23.61
N HIS A 514 16.52 6.08 -24.76
CA HIS A 514 16.27 4.84 -25.50
C HIS A 514 17.57 4.12 -25.90
N LEU A 515 18.61 4.88 -26.26
CA LEU A 515 19.92 4.36 -26.63
C LEU A 515 20.87 4.23 -25.43
N LEU A 516 20.75 5.12 -24.44
CA LEU A 516 21.63 5.17 -23.27
C LEU A 516 21.61 3.86 -22.47
N PHE A 517 20.43 3.37 -22.09
CA PHE A 517 20.35 2.17 -21.24
C PHE A 517 20.89 0.93 -21.95
N LYS A 518 20.61 0.78 -23.25
CA LYS A 518 21.19 -0.28 -24.09
C LYS A 518 22.70 -0.17 -24.17
N GLY A 519 23.20 1.04 -24.43
CA GLY A 519 24.63 1.32 -24.50
C GLY A 519 25.35 1.03 -23.19
N LEU A 520 24.80 1.48 -22.05
CA LEU A 520 25.36 1.23 -20.73
C LEU A 520 25.37 -0.26 -20.37
N ALA A 521 24.29 -1.00 -20.65
CA ALA A 521 24.24 -2.44 -20.41
C ALA A 521 25.32 -3.18 -21.23
N LEU A 522 25.49 -2.81 -22.50
CA LEU A 522 26.50 -3.38 -23.39
C LEU A 522 27.93 -3.01 -23.00
N LEU A 523 28.17 -1.75 -22.63
CA LEU A 523 29.48 -1.30 -22.19
C LEU A 523 29.89 -1.98 -20.88
N LEU A 524 28.96 -2.10 -19.94
CA LEU A 524 29.21 -2.82 -18.69
C LEU A 524 29.45 -4.30 -18.94
N TYR A 525 28.75 -4.91 -19.90
CA TYR A 525 28.99 -6.31 -20.28
C TYR A 525 30.36 -6.51 -20.92
N LEU A 526 30.77 -5.64 -21.84
CA LEU A 526 32.02 -5.80 -22.60
C LEU A 526 33.28 -5.39 -21.80
N PHE A 527 33.15 -4.35 -20.96
CA PHE A 527 34.29 -3.72 -20.31
C PHE A 527 34.20 -3.72 -18.78
N GLY A 528 33.11 -4.21 -18.20
CA GLY A 528 32.90 -4.21 -16.74
C GLY A 528 34.03 -4.91 -15.99
N SER A 529 34.56 -6.01 -16.55
CA SER A 529 35.67 -6.77 -15.96
C SER A 529 37.01 -6.03 -15.94
N ILE A 530 37.15 -4.94 -16.71
CA ILE A 530 38.37 -4.10 -16.69
C ILE A 530 38.41 -3.23 -15.44
N PHE A 531 37.24 -2.79 -14.96
CA PHE A 531 37.13 -1.84 -13.86
C PHE A 531 36.68 -2.50 -12.55
N ILE A 532 35.97 -3.62 -12.64
CA ILE A 532 35.33 -4.29 -11.51
C ILE A 532 35.73 -5.76 -11.54
N SER A 533 36.36 -6.24 -10.46
CA SER A 533 36.80 -7.65 -10.34
C SER A 533 35.69 -8.60 -9.86
N ASN A 534 34.58 -8.05 -9.34
CA ASN A 534 33.47 -8.83 -8.81
C ASN A 534 32.39 -9.06 -9.88
N PHE A 535 32.34 -10.29 -10.41
CA PHE A 535 31.34 -10.72 -11.39
C PHE A 535 29.90 -10.55 -10.88
N VAL A 536 29.61 -10.90 -9.62
CA VAL A 536 28.25 -10.78 -9.05
C VAL A 536 27.77 -9.33 -9.08
N PHE A 537 28.66 -8.38 -8.80
CA PHE A 537 28.33 -6.96 -8.88
C PHE A 537 28.03 -6.52 -10.32
N ILE A 538 28.88 -6.91 -11.29
CA ILE A 538 28.65 -6.62 -12.72
C ILE A 538 27.32 -7.24 -13.17
N PHE A 539 27.07 -8.48 -12.79
CA PHE A 539 25.85 -9.23 -13.08
C PHE A 539 24.60 -8.48 -12.60
N VAL A 540 24.55 -8.11 -11.30
CA VAL A 540 23.40 -7.41 -10.72
C VAL A 540 23.16 -6.06 -11.41
N VAL A 541 24.21 -5.27 -11.60
CA VAL A 541 24.08 -3.95 -12.24
C VAL A 541 23.66 -4.08 -13.70
N CYS A 542 24.18 -5.08 -14.44
CA CYS A 542 23.80 -5.31 -15.82
C CYS A 542 22.33 -5.74 -15.94
N ILE A 543 21.84 -6.62 -15.06
CA ILE A 543 20.43 -7.02 -15.01
C ILE A 543 19.52 -5.83 -14.69
N LEU A 544 19.92 -4.96 -13.77
CA LEU A 544 19.16 -3.74 -13.45
C LEU A 544 19.08 -2.80 -14.67
N LEU A 545 20.18 -2.60 -15.40
CA LEU A 545 20.20 -1.79 -16.62
C LEU A 545 19.30 -2.39 -17.71
N LEU A 546 19.29 -3.72 -17.88
CA LEU A 546 18.40 -4.41 -18.81
C LEU A 546 16.92 -4.29 -18.41
N ALA A 547 16.61 -4.33 -17.11
CA ALA A 547 15.26 -4.11 -16.61
C ALA A 547 14.78 -2.67 -16.83
N PHE A 548 15.66 -1.67 -16.60
CA PHE A 548 15.36 -0.28 -16.91
C PHE A 548 15.15 -0.05 -18.40
N ASP A 549 15.98 -0.66 -19.25
CA ASP A 549 15.79 -0.61 -20.69
C ASP A 549 14.44 -1.21 -21.10
N PHE A 550 14.11 -2.40 -20.61
CA PHE A 550 12.84 -3.07 -20.89
C PHE A 550 11.66 -2.17 -20.51
N TRP A 551 11.69 -1.59 -19.32
CA TRP A 551 10.64 -0.71 -18.82
C TRP A 551 10.53 0.59 -19.63
N ALA A 552 11.66 1.22 -19.96
CA ALA A 552 11.71 2.45 -20.73
C ALA A 552 11.22 2.26 -22.17
N VAL A 553 11.54 1.12 -22.80
CA VAL A 553 11.01 0.75 -24.11
C VAL A 553 9.50 0.57 -24.05
N LYS A 554 9.01 -0.26 -23.13
CA LYS A 554 7.58 -0.60 -23.01
C LYS A 554 6.69 0.59 -22.62
N ASN A 555 7.13 1.45 -21.70
CA ASN A 555 6.25 2.43 -21.07
C ASN A 555 6.44 3.86 -21.57
N VAL A 556 7.64 4.24 -22.02
CA VAL A 556 7.99 5.63 -22.33
C VAL A 556 8.30 5.80 -23.81
N THR A 557 9.39 5.19 -24.28
CA THR A 557 9.93 5.46 -25.61
C THR A 557 9.07 4.87 -26.73
N GLY A 558 8.37 3.76 -26.50
CA GLY A 558 7.39 3.25 -27.47
C GLY A 558 6.20 4.19 -27.71
N ARG A 559 5.74 4.90 -26.66
CA ARG A 559 4.65 5.87 -26.80
C ARG A 559 5.12 7.16 -27.48
N LEU A 560 6.26 7.69 -27.05
CA LEU A 560 6.75 8.98 -27.52
C LEU A 560 7.38 8.93 -28.92
N LEU A 561 8.13 7.87 -29.25
CA LEU A 561 8.90 7.81 -30.50
C LEU A 561 8.14 7.17 -31.66
N VAL A 562 7.20 6.26 -31.38
CA VAL A 562 6.43 5.54 -32.42
C VAL A 562 4.94 5.47 -32.17
N GLY A 563 4.43 6.05 -31.08
CA GLY A 563 2.99 6.05 -30.79
C GLY A 563 2.39 4.67 -30.56
N LEU A 564 3.19 3.67 -30.18
CA LEU A 564 2.75 2.29 -29.98
C LEU A 564 2.81 1.89 -28.50
N ARG A 565 1.87 1.05 -28.07
CA ARG A 565 1.81 0.54 -26.71
C ARG A 565 1.23 -0.87 -26.68
N TRP A 566 1.74 -1.71 -25.78
CA TRP A 566 1.19 -3.03 -25.51
C TRP A 566 1.12 -3.30 -24.01
N TRP A 567 0.07 -3.98 -23.57
CA TRP A 567 -0.09 -4.45 -22.19
C TRP A 567 -0.98 -5.69 -22.13
N ASN A 568 -0.99 -6.34 -20.98
CA ASN A 568 -1.90 -7.44 -20.69
C ASN A 568 -3.06 -6.87 -19.87
N LYS A 569 -4.29 -7.07 -20.33
CA LYS A 569 -5.52 -6.77 -19.60
C LYS A 569 -6.05 -8.10 -19.06
N ILE A 570 -6.21 -8.17 -17.74
CA ILE A 570 -6.89 -9.30 -17.12
C ILE A 570 -8.37 -8.94 -17.09
N ASN A 571 -9.18 -9.72 -17.79
CA ASN A 571 -10.62 -9.55 -17.83
C ASN A 571 -11.24 -10.04 -16.50
N GLU A 572 -12.48 -9.62 -16.23
CA GLU A 572 -13.19 -9.92 -14.97
C GLU A 572 -13.43 -11.43 -14.78
N ASP A 573 -13.39 -12.21 -15.86
CA ASP A 573 -13.44 -13.67 -15.89
C ASP A 573 -12.09 -14.35 -15.61
N GLY A 574 -11.03 -13.58 -15.35
CA GLY A 574 -9.67 -14.06 -15.11
C GLY A 574 -8.89 -14.41 -16.38
N THR A 575 -9.46 -14.19 -17.57
CA THR A 575 -8.75 -14.43 -18.84
C THR A 575 -7.77 -13.29 -19.15
N SER A 576 -6.61 -13.63 -19.71
CA SER A 576 -5.58 -12.64 -20.05
C SER A 576 -5.68 -12.26 -21.53
N GLU A 577 -5.98 -11.00 -21.80
CA GLU A 577 -6.05 -10.45 -23.15
C GLU A 577 -4.89 -9.49 -23.40
N TRP A 578 -4.11 -9.74 -24.44
CA TRP A 578 -3.02 -8.86 -24.84
C TRP A 578 -3.57 -7.73 -25.72
N VAL A 579 -3.54 -6.51 -25.19
CA VAL A 579 -4.02 -5.31 -25.88
C VAL A 579 -2.85 -4.61 -26.56
N PHE A 580 -2.99 -4.32 -27.85
CA PHE A 580 -2.02 -3.59 -28.68
C PHE A 580 -2.68 -2.30 -29.19
N GLU A 581 -2.10 -1.16 -28.83
CA GLU A 581 -2.64 0.16 -29.12
C GLU A 581 -1.66 0.94 -30.01
N SER A 582 -2.22 1.70 -30.95
CA SER A 582 -1.51 2.68 -31.77
C SER A 582 -2.21 4.03 -31.65
N HIS A 583 -1.45 5.12 -31.73
CA HIS A 583 -2.02 6.47 -31.74
C HIS A 583 -3.00 6.66 -32.90
N GLU A 584 -4.07 7.43 -32.69
CA GLU A 584 -5.14 7.64 -33.68
C GLU A 584 -4.64 8.39 -34.93
N ASP A 585 -3.73 9.35 -34.74
CA ASP A 585 -3.08 10.07 -35.82
C ASP A 585 -1.58 9.75 -35.90
N MET A 586 -1.24 8.76 -36.73
CA MET A 586 0.15 8.36 -36.97
C MET A 586 0.95 9.39 -37.80
N THR A 587 0.31 10.47 -38.30
CA THR A 587 0.99 11.53 -39.07
C THR A 587 1.77 12.50 -38.20
N GLU A 588 1.53 12.51 -36.88
CA GLU A 588 2.27 13.35 -35.93
C GLU A 588 3.64 12.80 -35.52
N ILE A 589 3.98 11.57 -35.94
CA ILE A 589 5.22 10.88 -35.57
C ILE A 589 6.35 11.35 -36.48
N ASP A 590 7.42 11.85 -35.87
CA ASP A 590 8.61 12.28 -36.60
C ASP A 590 9.38 11.08 -37.20
N PRO A 591 9.79 11.14 -38.48
CA PRO A 591 10.47 10.02 -39.14
C PRO A 591 11.84 9.69 -38.51
N LEU A 592 12.53 10.66 -37.89
CA LEU A 592 13.79 10.42 -37.21
C LEU A 592 13.56 9.65 -35.90
N ASP A 593 12.55 10.03 -35.11
CA ASP A 593 12.17 9.34 -33.88
C ASP A 593 11.80 7.88 -34.13
N SER A 594 10.99 7.64 -35.17
CA SER A 594 10.63 6.29 -35.59
C SER A 594 11.85 5.47 -36.00
N ARG A 595 12.77 6.06 -36.76
CA ARG A 595 14.01 5.38 -37.18
C ARG A 595 14.90 5.02 -35.98
N VAL A 596 15.10 5.94 -35.03
CA VAL A 596 15.91 5.69 -33.83
C VAL A 596 15.30 4.56 -32.99
N PHE A 597 13.97 4.58 -32.81
CA PHE A 597 13.28 3.53 -32.06
C PHE A 597 13.43 2.15 -32.70
N TRP A 598 13.12 2.02 -34.00
CA TRP A 598 13.16 0.71 -34.66
C TRP A 598 14.59 0.18 -34.79
N THR A 599 15.58 1.06 -35.03
CA THR A 599 16.99 0.65 -35.05
C THR A 599 17.47 0.20 -33.68
N GLY A 600 17.08 0.87 -32.60
CA GLY A 600 17.38 0.45 -31.23
C GLY A 600 16.69 -0.85 -30.83
N LEU A 601 15.43 -1.04 -31.23
CA LEU A 601 14.62 -2.21 -30.91
C LEU A 601 15.16 -3.50 -31.51
N TYR A 602 15.66 -3.48 -32.75
CA TYR A 602 16.24 -4.67 -33.40
C TYR A 602 17.76 -4.77 -33.28
N GLY A 603 18.45 -3.64 -33.25
CA GLY A 603 19.91 -3.60 -33.26
C GLY A 603 20.53 -4.15 -31.97
N ALA A 604 20.04 -3.73 -30.80
CA ALA A 604 20.59 -4.21 -29.53
C ALA A 604 20.38 -5.72 -29.32
N PRO A 605 19.20 -6.30 -29.61
CA PRO A 605 19.00 -7.75 -29.45
C PRO A 605 19.82 -8.58 -30.43
N ALA A 606 20.02 -8.11 -31.67
CA ALA A 606 20.93 -8.76 -32.61
C ALA A 606 22.36 -8.80 -32.07
N LEU A 607 22.82 -7.72 -31.45
CA LEU A 607 24.13 -7.66 -30.81
C LEU A 607 24.21 -8.59 -29.59
N TRP A 608 23.16 -8.67 -28.76
CA TRP A 608 23.10 -9.64 -27.66
C TRP A 608 23.13 -11.09 -28.16
N VAL A 609 22.40 -11.43 -29.23
CA VAL A 609 22.45 -12.78 -29.83
C VAL A 609 23.86 -13.11 -30.33
N MET A 610 24.55 -12.16 -30.97
CA MET A 610 25.96 -12.33 -31.37
C MET A 610 26.86 -12.59 -30.15
N LEU A 611 26.68 -11.84 -29.06
CA LEU A 611 27.43 -12.05 -27.81
C LEU A 611 27.11 -13.39 -27.14
N LEU A 612 25.88 -13.90 -27.29
CA LEU A 612 25.48 -15.21 -26.78
C LEU A 612 26.27 -16.32 -27.47
N ILE A 613 26.35 -16.25 -28.80
CA ILE A 613 27.12 -17.20 -29.61
C ILE A 613 28.58 -17.19 -29.17
N ILE A 614 29.17 -16.00 -28.99
CA ILE A 614 30.56 -15.86 -28.53
C ILE A 614 30.74 -16.43 -27.11
N ALA A 615 29.82 -16.16 -26.18
CA ALA A 615 29.90 -16.64 -24.80
C ALA A 615 29.79 -18.18 -24.73
N VAL A 616 28.89 -18.76 -25.52
CA VAL A 616 28.71 -20.22 -25.64
C VAL A 616 29.96 -20.87 -26.25
N LEU A 617 30.52 -20.31 -27.33
CA LEU A 617 31.75 -20.83 -27.94
C LEU A 617 32.97 -20.75 -27.00
N LYS A 618 32.99 -19.77 -26.09
CA LYS A 618 34.01 -19.63 -25.05
C LYS A 618 33.75 -20.47 -23.80
N PHE A 619 32.67 -21.26 -23.74
CA PHE A 619 32.22 -22.02 -22.57
C PHE A 619 32.11 -21.18 -21.29
N ASN A 620 31.75 -19.90 -21.42
CA ASN A 620 31.65 -18.99 -20.29
C ASN A 620 30.20 -18.86 -19.81
N VAL A 621 29.80 -19.80 -18.94
CA VAL A 621 28.41 -19.94 -18.45
C VAL A 621 27.94 -18.69 -17.70
N GLU A 622 28.82 -18.08 -16.91
CA GLU A 622 28.51 -16.89 -16.11
C GLU A 622 28.03 -15.73 -16.99
N TRP A 623 28.79 -15.40 -18.03
CA TRP A 623 28.46 -14.30 -18.94
C TRP A 623 27.31 -14.65 -19.89
N ALA A 624 27.17 -15.93 -20.26
CA ALA A 624 26.02 -16.39 -21.05
C ALA A 624 24.68 -16.14 -20.35
N LEU A 625 24.61 -16.23 -19.02
CA LEU A 625 23.37 -15.97 -18.26
C LEU A 625 22.86 -14.54 -18.44
N ILE A 626 23.75 -13.54 -18.40
CA ILE A 626 23.37 -12.13 -18.61
C ILE A 626 22.76 -11.96 -20.01
N VAL A 627 23.39 -12.56 -21.01
CA VAL A 627 22.95 -12.45 -22.39
C VAL A 627 21.60 -13.12 -22.62
N VAL A 628 21.35 -14.29 -22.02
CA VAL A 628 20.06 -14.97 -22.10
C VAL A 628 18.94 -14.08 -21.56
N VAL A 629 19.15 -13.42 -20.42
CA VAL A 629 18.16 -12.47 -19.86
C VAL A 629 17.98 -11.26 -20.78
N ALA A 630 19.07 -10.71 -21.33
CA ALA A 630 19.02 -9.59 -22.26
C ALA A 630 18.20 -9.92 -23.52
N VAL A 631 18.40 -11.11 -24.10
CA VAL A 631 17.65 -11.58 -25.28
C VAL A 631 16.18 -11.80 -24.93
N ALA A 632 15.87 -12.39 -23.78
CA ALA A 632 14.50 -12.66 -23.36
C ALA A 632 13.69 -11.37 -23.16
N LEU A 633 14.22 -10.42 -22.39
CA LEU A 633 13.55 -9.13 -22.13
C LEU A 633 13.39 -8.32 -23.42
N SER A 634 14.44 -8.26 -24.25
CA SER A 634 14.35 -7.52 -25.50
C SER A 634 13.45 -8.20 -26.53
N GLY A 635 13.42 -9.53 -26.56
CA GLY A 635 12.55 -10.33 -27.41
C GLY A 635 11.07 -10.08 -27.11
N ALA A 636 10.70 -9.97 -25.83
CA ALA A 636 9.35 -9.60 -25.42
C ALA A 636 8.94 -8.23 -25.99
N ASN A 637 9.84 -7.24 -25.97
CA ASN A 637 9.58 -5.94 -26.60
C ASN A 637 9.45 -6.04 -28.13
N ILE A 638 10.33 -6.78 -28.81
CA ILE A 638 10.21 -6.99 -30.26
C ILE A 638 8.85 -7.60 -30.62
N ILE A 639 8.42 -8.66 -29.92
CA ILE A 639 7.14 -9.33 -30.18
C ILE A 639 5.97 -8.36 -29.93
N GLY A 640 6.02 -7.60 -28.83
CA GLY A 640 4.98 -6.62 -28.50
C GLY A 640 4.82 -5.56 -29.59
N TYR A 641 5.91 -4.90 -29.98
CA TYR A 641 5.87 -3.80 -30.95
C TYR A 641 5.67 -4.25 -32.39
N THR A 642 6.13 -5.45 -32.77
CA THR A 642 5.82 -6.04 -34.09
C THR A 642 4.33 -6.35 -34.23
N ARG A 643 3.67 -6.82 -33.17
CA ARG A 643 2.22 -7.03 -33.15
C ARG A 643 1.46 -5.71 -33.20
N CYS A 644 1.85 -4.71 -32.41
CA CYS A 644 1.29 -3.34 -32.51
C CYS A 644 1.37 -2.78 -33.94
N LYS A 645 2.52 -2.92 -34.61
CA LYS A 645 2.72 -2.41 -35.97
C LYS A 645 1.81 -3.12 -36.98
N LYS A 646 1.61 -4.43 -36.84
CA LYS A 646 0.70 -5.20 -37.71
C LYS A 646 -0.76 -4.77 -37.51
N ASP A 647 -1.19 -4.64 -36.26
CA ASP A 647 -2.56 -4.21 -35.91
C ASP A 647 -2.86 -2.77 -36.38
N ALA A 648 -1.92 -1.85 -36.17
CA ALA A 648 -2.00 -0.47 -36.65
C ALA A 648 -2.13 -0.40 -38.19
N LYS A 649 -1.38 -1.23 -38.92
CA LYS A 649 -1.46 -1.31 -40.39
C LYS A 649 -2.80 -1.87 -40.85
N GLN A 650 -3.34 -2.87 -40.17
CA GLN A 650 -4.66 -3.46 -40.47
C GLN A 650 -5.79 -2.45 -40.23
N LYS A 651 -5.77 -1.72 -39.12
CA LYS A 651 -6.73 -0.64 -38.82
C LYS A 651 -6.67 0.49 -39.85
N MET A 652 -5.48 0.90 -40.28
CA MET A 652 -5.32 1.91 -41.35
C MET A 652 -5.87 1.41 -42.69
N GLN A 653 -5.64 0.13 -43.04
CA GLN A 653 -6.17 -0.47 -44.27
C GLN A 653 -7.70 -0.61 -44.22
N SER A 654 -8.29 -0.97 -43.08
CA SER A 654 -9.75 -1.04 -42.93
C SER A 654 -10.39 0.35 -43.02
N LEU A 655 -9.80 1.37 -42.41
CA LEU A 655 -10.26 2.76 -42.50
C LEU A 655 -10.15 3.31 -43.93
N MET A 656 -9.05 3.02 -44.65
CA MET A 656 -8.93 3.38 -46.07
C MET A 656 -9.93 2.63 -46.95
N SER A 657 -10.23 1.36 -46.65
CA SER A 657 -11.24 0.60 -47.39
C SER A 657 -12.67 1.09 -47.15
N GLN A 658 -13.00 1.51 -45.91
CA GLN A 658 -14.28 2.14 -45.56
C GLN A 658 -14.40 3.55 -46.16
N GLY A 659 -13.32 4.33 -46.18
CA GLY A 659 -13.26 5.65 -46.82
C GLY A 659 -13.41 5.56 -48.35
N ALA A 660 -12.79 4.56 -49.00
CA ALA A 660 -12.96 4.30 -50.42
C ALA A 660 -14.37 3.83 -50.77
N LEU A 661 -15.01 3.01 -49.92
CA LEU A 661 -16.41 2.60 -50.06
C LEU A 661 -17.38 3.79 -49.87
N GLY A 662 -17.09 4.71 -48.96
CA GLY A 662 -17.88 5.95 -48.77
C GLY A 662 -17.75 6.95 -49.93
N ALA A 663 -16.59 6.98 -50.61
CA ALA A 663 -16.38 7.77 -51.83
C ALA A 663 -17.07 7.15 -53.07
N PHE A 664 -17.35 5.84 -53.05
CA PHE A 664 -18.11 5.14 -54.10
C PHE A 664 -19.64 5.28 -53.92
N SER A 665 -20.13 5.53 -52.70
CA SER A 665 -21.57 5.67 -52.42
C SER A 665 -22.12 7.09 -52.52
N THR A 666 -21.27 8.08 -52.82
CA THR A 666 -21.68 9.47 -53.05
C THR A 666 -21.57 9.78 -54.54
N SER A 667 -22.66 10.29 -55.12
CA SER A 667 -22.81 10.68 -56.53
C SER A 667 -21.97 11.90 -56.95
N ALA A 668 -20.79 12.08 -56.34
CA ALA A 668 -19.76 13.04 -56.70
C ALA A 668 -18.45 12.37 -57.18
N GLY A 669 -18.45 11.04 -57.34
CA GLY A 669 -17.28 10.25 -57.71
C GLY A 669 -16.78 10.39 -59.15
N SER A 670 -17.44 11.15 -60.02
CA SER A 670 -16.99 11.32 -61.43
C SER A 670 -16.20 12.61 -61.70
N SER A 671 -16.05 13.51 -60.73
CA SER A 671 -15.41 14.83 -60.94
C SER A 671 -14.16 15.10 -60.10
N ILE A 672 -13.73 14.15 -59.26
CA ILE A 672 -12.50 14.27 -58.45
C ILE A 672 -11.33 13.46 -59.06
N MET A 673 -11.61 12.49 -59.94
CA MET A 673 -10.57 11.68 -60.58
C MET A 673 -9.74 12.42 -61.66
N SER A 674 -10.18 13.58 -62.14
CA SER A 674 -9.40 14.36 -63.14
C SER A 674 -8.39 15.33 -62.52
N THR A 675 -8.48 15.61 -61.21
CA THR A 675 -7.61 16.61 -60.55
C THR A 675 -6.48 15.96 -59.74
N ILE A 676 -6.62 14.68 -59.37
CA ILE A 676 -5.59 13.94 -58.60
C ILE A 676 -4.54 13.28 -59.52
N GLY A 677 -4.80 13.15 -60.83
CA GLY A 677 -3.84 12.61 -61.81
C GLY A 677 -2.64 13.52 -62.13
N GLY A 678 -2.63 14.78 -61.68
CA GLY A 678 -1.58 15.76 -62.01
C GLY A 678 -0.53 16.01 -60.93
N LEU A 679 -0.68 15.45 -59.72
CA LEU A 679 0.23 15.72 -58.59
C LEU A 679 1.16 14.56 -58.22
N ALA A 680 1.20 13.53 -59.06
CA ALA A 680 2.16 12.45 -58.96
C ALA A 680 3.06 12.48 -60.21
N LEU A 681 3.92 13.50 -60.32
CA LEU A 681 5.14 13.53 -61.15
C LEU A 681 5.83 14.90 -61.00
N GLY A 682 7.07 14.92 -60.50
CA GLY A 682 8.00 16.05 -60.67
C GLY A 682 8.48 16.69 -59.36
N GLY A 683 9.75 16.47 -59.02
CA GLY A 683 10.45 17.18 -57.96
C GLY A 683 11.03 18.52 -58.39
N GLY A 684 11.42 19.33 -57.39
CA GLY A 684 12.41 20.39 -57.53
C GLY A 684 11.88 21.84 -57.44
N LEU A 685 12.60 22.64 -56.64
CA LEU A 685 12.47 24.10 -56.37
C LEU A 685 11.33 24.48 -55.42
N GLY A 686 11.48 25.25 -54.34
CA GLY A 686 12.50 26.23 -53.96
C GLY A 686 11.83 27.61 -53.82
N GLY A 687 11.69 28.15 -52.61
CA GLY A 687 11.24 29.54 -52.42
C GLY A 687 10.54 29.83 -51.09
N ALA A 688 11.18 30.69 -50.30
CA ALA A 688 10.69 31.26 -49.04
C ALA A 688 9.58 32.31 -49.24
N LEU A 689 8.89 32.66 -48.13
CA LEU A 689 8.08 33.85 -47.76
C LEU A 689 6.89 33.33 -46.93
N GLY A 690 6.69 33.60 -45.64
CA GLY A 690 6.79 34.88 -44.93
C GLY A 690 5.37 35.44 -44.76
N GLY A 691 4.68 35.17 -43.64
CA GLY A 691 3.32 35.69 -43.45
C GLY A 691 2.66 35.31 -42.11
N SER A 692 2.35 36.33 -41.33
CA SER A 692 1.76 36.41 -39.99
C SER A 692 0.47 35.61 -39.71
N ALA A 693 0.34 35.19 -38.45
CA ALA A 693 -0.85 34.61 -37.83
C ALA A 693 -2.08 35.53 -37.81
N PRO A 694 -3.29 34.94 -37.73
CA PRO A 694 -4.37 35.51 -36.93
C PRO A 694 -4.90 34.55 -35.86
N LYS A 695 -5.51 35.19 -34.84
CA LYS A 695 -5.98 34.70 -33.55
C LYS A 695 -6.96 33.51 -33.59
N LYS A 696 -6.86 32.63 -32.59
CA LYS A 696 -7.90 31.65 -32.20
C LYS A 696 -9.15 32.36 -31.65
N PRO A 697 -10.37 31.98 -32.09
CA PRO A 697 -11.57 32.16 -31.32
C PRO A 697 -11.81 30.95 -30.39
N THR A 698 -12.33 31.26 -29.22
CA THR A 698 -12.87 30.38 -28.18
C THR A 698 -14.05 29.52 -28.68
N GLN A 699 -14.08 28.23 -28.29
CA GLN A 699 -15.26 27.34 -28.27
C GLN A 699 -15.23 26.63 -26.92
N SER A 700 -16.14 26.90 -25.97
CA SER A 700 -17.55 26.47 -25.88
C SER A 700 -17.70 24.96 -25.73
N GLU A 701 -18.21 24.56 -24.55
CA GLU A 701 -18.70 23.24 -24.17
C GLU A 701 -19.47 22.54 -25.29
N VAL A 702 -19.19 21.26 -25.51
CA VAL A 702 -20.19 20.30 -25.96
C VAL A 702 -20.05 19.04 -25.13
N ILE A 703 -21.12 18.76 -24.42
CA ILE A 703 -21.49 17.54 -23.72
C ILE A 703 -21.70 16.43 -24.77
N VAL A 704 -21.05 15.28 -24.61
CA VAL A 704 -21.61 13.94 -24.89
C VAL A 704 -21.06 12.98 -23.85
#